data_AF-A0A960MZ79-F1
#
_entry.id   AF-A0A960MZ79-F1
#
_cell.length_a   1.000
_cell.length_b   1.000
_cell.length_c   1.000
_cell.angle_alpha   90.00
_cell.angle_beta   90.00
_cell.angle_gamma   90.00
#
_symmetry.space_group_name_H-M   'P 1'
#
loop_
_entity.id
_entity.type
_entity.pdbx_description
1 polymer ?
#
loop_
_entity_poly.entity_id
_entity_poly.type
_entity_poly.pdbx_seq_one_letter_code
_entity_poly.pdbx_strand_id
1 'polypeptide(L)'
;MSLPHRPPVASAFALLTASFAATASFAAPDPVDFARDIQPLLSEHCASCHGGVKKKGGLSLVTRSHAFAETDSGAPAIVPGDTAKSELVARITTPDEDDRMPPEKPLSADQVDLLKRWVAEGAVWPEHWSLAPVKRPELPAVKAKDRVRNEIDAFVLAKLDALKVSPSPEADARILIRRLSLDLTGLLPDADNVETFSTAWEAAAPAERERLYGSLVNELLGSPHFGERWGRHWLDEARYADSSGYEKDSTRADAFQFRDWVIRAINEDMPFDQFTVRQIAGDLLPGATVDDRVATQFHLMCQYNLEGGVDAEEDRTKRVIDRIATIGSTWLATTVECTQCHNHPYDPLLQRDFYSLYAFFNNTDDEVIFAGTPPADAAEKLKKRQEKWAPIAELIERQVTDKNLATKLQAELSNLRTYDNSNGFTRVVAERNVNRRTTYLFHRGSFLQPEIEAGGIDPAVSAVWPEVKARAKGGVPDRLDFANWLVDPGNPLTARVTVNKIWMHLFGAPLVSSVRDFGMRGQAPTHPELLDWLADTLVHEAKWSRKELIRRIVLSATYRQSSTVRPELAAADPNNEMLARQNRFRVEAEIIRDVFLQAGGLLSDKVGGPSVFPPLPADVAALSYANNFKWTTSKGEDPYPRGLYTFFKRTAPDP
;
A
#
# COMPACT_ATOMS: atom_id res chain seq x y z
N MET A 1 23.82 -78.71 13.05
CA MET A 1 23.38 -79.54 14.19
C MET A 1 23.84 -78.81 15.45
N SER A 2 22.91 -78.49 16.35
CA SER A 2 23.11 -77.77 17.61
C SER A 2 24.32 -78.25 18.40
N LEU A 3 24.95 -77.36 19.18
CA LEU A 3 25.40 -77.54 20.58
C LEU A 3 26.18 -76.29 21.07
N PRO A 4 26.39 -76.08 22.39
CA PRO A 4 26.00 -74.85 23.10
C PRO A 4 27.14 -74.13 23.87
N HIS A 5 26.75 -73.00 24.47
CA HIS A 5 27.36 -72.18 25.54
C HIS A 5 28.73 -72.54 26.15
N ARG A 6 29.60 -71.52 26.21
CA ARG A 6 30.56 -71.27 27.31
C ARG A 6 30.77 -69.75 27.56
N PRO A 7 31.14 -69.34 28.78
CA PRO A 7 30.96 -67.98 29.32
C PRO A 7 32.18 -67.05 29.07
N PRO A 8 32.06 -65.72 29.29
CA PRO A 8 33.17 -64.80 29.11
C PRO A 8 34.05 -64.71 30.37
N VAL A 9 35.37 -64.72 30.13
CA VAL A 9 36.43 -64.47 31.12
C VAL A 9 36.48 -62.96 31.39
N ALA A 10 36.41 -62.61 32.67
CA ALA A 10 36.64 -61.26 33.18
C ALA A 10 38.14 -60.90 33.10
N SER A 11 38.44 -59.67 32.69
CA SER A 11 39.67 -58.99 33.09
C SER A 11 39.38 -57.51 33.24
N ALA A 12 39.49 -57.06 34.48
CA ALA A 12 39.28 -55.70 34.93
C ALA A 12 40.40 -54.80 34.43
N PHE A 13 40.03 -53.68 33.80
CA PHE A 13 40.89 -52.51 33.67
C PHE A 13 40.21 -51.36 34.43
N ALA A 14 40.90 -50.87 35.46
CA ALA A 14 40.49 -49.73 36.24
C ALA A 14 40.52 -48.46 35.37
N LEU A 15 39.35 -47.86 35.14
CA LEU A 15 39.21 -46.56 34.52
C LEU A 15 39.07 -45.50 35.62
N LEU A 16 40.06 -44.61 35.71
CA LEU A 16 39.94 -43.33 36.39
C LEU A 16 38.78 -42.55 35.76
N THR A 17 37.67 -42.40 36.49
CA THR A 17 36.61 -41.45 36.13
C THR A 17 37.04 -40.04 36.52
N ALA A 18 37.61 -39.30 35.58
CA ALA A 18 37.71 -37.85 35.68
C ALA A 18 36.33 -37.25 35.39
N SER A 19 35.64 -36.79 36.43
CA SER A 19 34.40 -36.02 36.31
C SER A 19 34.71 -34.66 35.66
N PHE A 20 34.53 -34.57 34.34
CA PHE A 20 34.39 -33.28 33.66
C PHE A 20 33.00 -32.72 33.98
N ALA A 21 32.94 -31.81 34.95
CA ALA A 21 31.77 -30.96 35.14
C ALA A 21 31.69 -30.02 33.94
N ALA A 22 30.83 -30.35 32.97
CA ALA A 22 30.45 -29.42 31.92
C ALA A 22 29.63 -28.30 32.58
N THR A 23 30.28 -27.18 32.89
CA THR A 23 29.59 -25.92 33.17
C THR A 23 28.92 -25.48 31.88
N ALA A 24 27.64 -25.82 31.72
CA ALA A 24 26.78 -25.19 30.74
C ALA A 24 26.72 -23.70 31.10
N SER A 25 27.51 -22.89 30.40
CA SER A 25 27.36 -21.44 30.43
C SER A 25 26.02 -21.13 29.78
N PHE A 26 24.97 -21.01 30.58
CA PHE A 26 23.73 -20.39 30.14
C PHE A 26 24.10 -18.96 29.75
N ALA A 27 24.12 -18.68 28.45
CA ALA A 27 24.17 -17.31 27.97
C ALA A 27 23.02 -16.55 28.66
N ALA A 28 23.31 -15.35 29.16
CA ALA A 28 22.26 -14.48 29.66
C ALA A 28 21.21 -14.33 28.55
N PRO A 29 19.90 -14.46 28.86
CA PRO A 29 18.87 -14.29 27.84
C PRO A 29 19.01 -12.90 27.24
N ASP A 30 18.80 -12.81 25.93
CA ASP A 30 18.84 -11.52 25.22
C ASP A 30 17.89 -10.51 25.90
N PRO A 31 18.24 -9.21 25.87
CA PRO A 31 17.36 -8.14 26.34
C PRO A 31 15.99 -8.25 25.68
N VAL A 32 14.93 -7.92 26.42
CA VAL A 32 13.58 -7.97 25.88
C VAL A 32 13.38 -6.83 24.88
N ASP A 33 13.00 -7.17 23.65
CA ASP A 33 12.73 -6.19 22.60
C ASP A 33 11.24 -5.85 22.57
N PHE A 34 10.89 -4.58 22.73
CA PHE A 34 9.48 -4.18 22.82
C PHE A 34 8.67 -4.54 21.58
N ALA A 35 9.20 -4.29 20.38
CA ALA A 35 8.46 -4.47 19.13
C ALA A 35 8.30 -5.96 18.78
N ARG A 36 9.35 -6.76 19.01
CA ARG A 36 9.35 -8.21 18.75
C ARG A 36 8.58 -9.00 19.81
N ASP A 37 8.78 -8.66 21.10
CA ASP A 37 8.38 -9.53 22.20
C ASP A 37 7.13 -9.04 22.94
N ILE A 38 6.98 -7.71 23.14
CA ILE A 38 5.96 -7.15 24.05
C ILE A 38 4.73 -6.62 23.32
N GLN A 39 4.93 -5.85 22.25
CA GLN A 39 3.85 -5.25 21.47
C GLN A 39 2.84 -6.30 20.96
N PRO A 40 3.24 -7.48 20.44
CA PRO A 40 2.29 -8.51 20.04
C PRO A 40 1.42 -8.99 21.21
N LEU A 41 1.99 -9.15 22.41
CA LEU A 41 1.26 -9.57 23.61
C LEU A 41 0.22 -8.53 24.03
N LEU A 42 0.61 -7.25 24.08
CA LEU A 42 -0.32 -6.17 24.44
C LEU A 42 -1.45 -6.04 23.41
N SER A 43 -1.13 -6.15 22.12
CA SER A 43 -2.10 -6.08 21.03
C SER A 43 -3.07 -7.26 21.03
N GLU A 44 -2.59 -8.48 21.24
CA GLU A 44 -3.42 -9.70 21.20
C GLU A 44 -4.28 -9.85 22.46
N HIS A 45 -3.71 -9.58 23.64
CA HIS A 45 -4.33 -9.96 24.91
C HIS A 45 -4.93 -8.80 25.69
N CYS A 46 -4.54 -7.54 25.42
CA CYS A 46 -4.92 -6.40 26.27
C CYS A 46 -5.70 -5.30 25.53
N ALA A 47 -5.35 -5.02 24.27
CA ALA A 47 -5.83 -3.82 23.56
C ALA A 47 -7.35 -3.80 23.28
N SER A 48 -8.03 -4.95 23.30
CA SER A 48 -9.50 -5.01 23.14
C SER A 48 -10.27 -4.30 24.27
N CYS A 49 -9.70 -4.26 25.48
CA CYS A 49 -10.27 -3.62 26.67
C CYS A 49 -9.53 -2.35 27.09
N HIS A 50 -8.25 -2.24 26.75
CA HIS A 50 -7.35 -1.14 27.11
C HIS A 50 -6.76 -0.45 25.86
N GLY A 51 -7.58 -0.25 24.84
CA GLY A 51 -7.21 0.37 23.57
C GLY A 51 -7.56 1.87 23.49
N GLY A 52 -7.75 2.37 22.27
CA GLY A 52 -8.10 3.78 22.02
C GLY A 52 -9.60 4.07 22.15
N VAL A 53 -10.45 3.06 21.97
CA VAL A 53 -11.93 3.16 22.10
C VAL A 53 -12.39 2.80 23.51
N LYS A 54 -11.86 1.71 24.08
CA LYS A 54 -12.18 1.27 25.44
C LYS A 54 -10.95 1.47 26.32
N LYS A 55 -11.15 2.10 27.47
CA LYS A 55 -10.12 2.34 28.49
C LYS A 55 -10.60 1.82 29.83
N LYS A 56 -10.77 0.50 29.96
CA LYS A 56 -11.24 -0.09 31.24
C LYS A 56 -10.25 0.26 32.35
N GLY A 57 -10.78 0.73 33.48
CA GLY A 57 -9.99 1.21 34.62
C GLY A 57 -9.09 2.41 34.27
N GLY A 58 -9.46 3.23 33.29
CA GLY A 58 -8.70 4.40 32.87
C GLY A 58 -7.43 4.10 32.06
N LEU A 59 -7.07 2.82 31.88
CA LEU A 59 -5.85 2.41 31.17
C LEU A 59 -6.03 2.36 29.64
N SER A 60 -5.08 2.94 28.91
CA SER A 60 -4.91 2.77 27.46
C SER A 60 -3.47 2.42 27.11
N LEU A 61 -3.28 1.37 26.31
CA LEU A 61 -1.98 0.85 25.88
C LEU A 61 -1.58 1.33 24.47
N VAL A 62 -2.32 2.30 23.90
CA VAL A 62 -2.08 2.82 22.54
C VAL A 62 -0.83 3.68 22.47
N THR A 63 -0.52 4.43 23.53
CA THR A 63 0.67 5.28 23.59
C THR A 63 1.42 5.05 24.90
N ARG A 64 2.74 5.24 24.87
CA ARG A 64 3.60 5.23 26.06
C ARG A 64 3.07 6.16 27.16
N SER A 65 2.64 7.37 26.80
CA SER A 65 2.16 8.37 27.75
C SER A 65 0.92 7.90 28.52
N HIS A 66 -0.04 7.26 27.83
CA HIS A 66 -1.23 6.72 28.49
C HIS A 66 -0.93 5.43 29.26
N ALA A 67 -0.04 4.57 28.74
CA ALA A 67 0.31 3.32 29.40
C ALA A 67 1.01 3.53 30.75
N PHE A 68 1.70 4.66 30.92
CA PHE A 68 2.44 5.03 32.14
C PHE A 68 1.70 6.06 33.01
N ALA A 69 0.49 6.48 32.60
CA ALA A 69 -0.32 7.40 33.38
C ALA A 69 -0.99 6.68 34.57
N GLU A 70 -1.45 7.46 35.54
CA GLU A 70 -2.31 6.96 36.61
C GLU A 70 -3.62 6.40 36.03
N THR A 71 -4.03 5.26 36.56
CA THR A 71 -5.29 4.58 36.20
C THR A 71 -6.39 4.94 37.20
N ASP A 72 -7.62 4.46 36.99
CA ASP A 72 -8.74 4.73 37.90
C ASP A 72 -8.50 4.21 39.35
N SER A 73 -7.53 3.30 39.54
CA SER A 73 -7.11 2.83 40.87
C SER A 73 -6.23 3.84 41.63
N GLY A 74 -5.83 4.95 40.99
CA GLY A 74 -4.89 5.93 41.53
C GLY A 74 -3.42 5.49 41.47
N ALA A 75 -3.11 4.38 40.81
CA ALA A 75 -1.75 3.90 40.58
C ALA A 75 -1.45 3.79 39.07
N PRO A 76 -0.19 3.98 38.64
CA PRO A 76 0.22 3.71 37.27
C PRO A 76 0.13 2.22 36.92
N ALA A 77 -0.30 1.92 35.70
CA ALA A 77 -0.31 0.53 35.24
C ALA A 77 1.10 -0.06 35.15
N ILE A 78 2.08 0.74 34.74
CA ILE A 78 3.47 0.32 34.54
C ILE A 78 4.39 1.35 35.20
N VAL A 79 5.25 0.87 36.09
CA VAL A 79 6.32 1.65 36.72
C VAL A 79 7.66 1.09 36.23
N PRO A 80 8.37 1.82 35.34
CA PRO A 80 9.67 1.40 34.83
C PRO A 80 10.65 0.96 35.92
N GLY A 81 11.14 -0.28 35.84
CA GLY A 81 12.12 -0.86 36.76
C GLY A 81 11.54 -1.36 38.10
N ASP A 82 10.25 -1.19 38.35
CA ASP A 82 9.61 -1.59 39.62
C ASP A 82 8.39 -2.48 39.33
N THR A 83 8.64 -3.80 39.27
CA THR A 83 7.58 -4.80 39.03
C THR A 83 6.60 -4.89 40.19
N ALA A 84 7.01 -4.56 41.42
CA ALA A 84 6.15 -4.62 42.60
C ALA A 84 5.14 -3.47 42.64
N LYS A 85 5.50 -2.30 42.10
CA LYS A 85 4.59 -1.14 41.98
C LYS A 85 3.82 -1.08 40.67
N SER A 86 4.07 -2.00 39.74
CA SER A 86 3.39 -2.05 38.45
C SER A 86 2.09 -2.85 38.57
N GLU A 87 0.95 -2.17 38.50
CA GLU A 87 -0.37 -2.82 38.56
C GLU A 87 -0.54 -3.86 37.45
N LEU A 88 0.03 -3.64 36.26
CA LEU A 88 0.07 -4.62 35.17
C LEU A 88 0.61 -5.97 35.67
N VAL A 89 1.74 -5.95 36.38
CA VAL A 89 2.38 -7.17 36.89
C VAL A 89 1.53 -7.84 37.97
N ALA A 90 0.93 -7.05 38.86
CA ALA A 90 0.00 -7.57 39.87
C ALA A 90 -1.22 -8.26 39.23
N ARG A 91 -1.81 -7.65 38.21
CA ARG A 91 -3.01 -8.15 37.51
C ARG A 91 -2.77 -9.39 36.67
N ILE A 92 -1.60 -9.54 36.04
CA ILE A 92 -1.29 -10.74 35.25
C ILE A 92 -0.81 -11.92 36.12
N THR A 93 -0.57 -11.70 37.42
CA THR A 93 -0.05 -12.75 38.33
C THR A 93 -0.95 -13.09 39.51
N THR A 94 -2.03 -12.32 39.72
CA THR A 94 -2.97 -12.59 40.81
C THR A 94 -3.66 -13.95 40.61
N PRO A 95 -3.82 -14.73 41.70
CA PRO A 95 -4.61 -15.96 41.67
C PRO A 95 -6.13 -15.70 41.67
N ASP A 96 -6.56 -14.48 42.00
CA ASP A 96 -7.97 -14.09 42.01
C ASP A 96 -8.49 -13.93 40.58
N GLU A 97 -9.46 -14.77 40.18
CA GLU A 97 -9.98 -14.79 38.82
C GLU A 97 -10.77 -13.52 38.45
N ASP A 98 -11.36 -12.84 39.44
CA ASP A 98 -12.12 -11.61 39.21
C ASP A 98 -11.21 -10.41 38.93
N ASP A 99 -9.98 -10.44 39.48
CA ASP A 99 -8.98 -9.38 39.33
C ASP A 99 -7.90 -9.70 38.28
N ARG A 100 -7.82 -10.97 37.83
CA ARG A 100 -6.82 -11.46 36.88
C ARG A 100 -7.05 -10.91 35.47
N MET A 101 -5.96 -10.46 34.86
CA MET A 101 -5.96 -10.00 33.46
C MET A 101 -5.04 -10.87 32.60
N PRO A 102 -5.45 -11.22 31.36
CA PRO A 102 -6.79 -11.09 30.79
C PRO A 102 -7.80 -12.05 31.47
N PRO A 103 -9.09 -11.67 31.58
CA PRO A 103 -10.08 -12.42 32.36
C PRO A 103 -10.48 -13.76 31.74
N GLU A 104 -10.59 -13.84 30.41
CA GLU A 104 -11.05 -15.06 29.72
C GLU A 104 -9.92 -16.06 29.47
N LYS A 105 -8.78 -15.58 28.97
CA LYS A 105 -7.63 -16.41 28.59
C LYS A 105 -6.38 -15.85 29.27
N PRO A 106 -5.97 -16.41 30.41
CA PRO A 106 -4.74 -16.02 31.08
C PRO A 106 -3.52 -16.20 30.18
N LEU A 107 -2.52 -15.35 30.39
CA LEU A 107 -1.22 -15.47 29.73
C LEU A 107 -0.51 -16.76 30.16
N SER A 108 0.32 -17.33 29.29
CA SER A 108 1.22 -18.42 29.67
C SER A 108 2.29 -17.94 30.66
N ALA A 109 2.93 -18.88 31.37
CA ALA A 109 4.03 -18.55 32.29
C ALA A 109 5.15 -17.77 31.57
N ASP A 110 5.53 -18.19 30.37
CA ASP A 110 6.56 -17.52 29.56
C ASP A 110 6.17 -16.09 29.18
N GLN A 111 4.89 -15.86 28.83
CA GLN A 111 4.38 -14.53 28.50
C GLN A 111 4.37 -13.60 29.73
N VAL A 112 3.99 -14.13 30.90
CA VAL A 112 4.03 -13.39 32.17
C VAL A 112 5.46 -13.02 32.53
N ASP A 113 6.39 -13.98 32.42
CA ASP A 113 7.80 -13.76 32.72
C ASP A 113 8.44 -12.75 31.75
N LEU A 114 8.04 -12.76 30.48
CA LEU A 114 8.49 -11.79 29.48
C LEU A 114 8.04 -10.37 29.83
N LEU A 115 6.77 -10.17 30.17
CA LEU A 115 6.24 -8.86 30.60
C LEU A 115 6.90 -8.38 31.90
N LYS A 116 7.10 -9.28 32.88
CA LYS A 116 7.81 -8.95 34.12
C LYS A 116 9.24 -8.50 33.88
N ARG A 117 9.97 -9.25 33.04
CA ARG A 117 11.35 -8.91 32.67
C ARG A 117 11.41 -7.57 31.97
N TRP A 118 10.54 -7.33 31.01
CA TRP A 118 10.47 -6.04 30.32
C TRP A 118 10.25 -4.88 31.29
N VAL A 119 9.31 -5.00 32.23
CA VAL A 119 9.09 -3.98 33.27
C VAL A 119 10.33 -3.79 34.14
N ALA A 120 10.96 -4.88 34.60
CA ALA A 120 12.19 -4.84 35.40
C ALA A 120 13.38 -4.22 34.65
N GLU A 121 13.47 -4.43 33.33
CA GLU A 121 14.48 -3.86 32.43
C GLU A 121 14.19 -2.37 32.10
N GLY A 122 13.19 -1.76 32.75
CA GLY A 122 12.88 -0.33 32.62
C GLY A 122 11.71 -0.02 31.68
N ALA A 123 10.94 -1.03 31.27
CA ALA A 123 9.77 -0.88 30.39
C ALA A 123 10.06 0.00 29.16
N VAL A 124 11.18 -0.27 28.47
CA VAL A 124 11.58 0.50 27.29
C VAL A 124 10.46 0.42 26.24
N TRP A 125 9.94 1.58 25.85
CA TRP A 125 8.85 1.72 24.87
C TRP A 125 9.30 2.69 23.78
N PRO A 126 9.92 2.18 22.70
CA PRO A 126 10.36 3.02 21.59
C PRO A 126 9.17 3.57 20.80
N GLU A 127 9.42 4.63 20.04
CA GLU A 127 8.49 5.03 18.99
C GLU A 127 8.34 3.90 17.96
N HIS A 128 7.11 3.69 17.47
CA HIS A 128 6.86 2.66 16.48
C HIS A 128 7.65 2.94 15.19
N TRP A 129 8.23 1.91 14.58
CA TRP A 129 9.15 2.06 13.44
C TRP A 129 8.54 2.85 12.27
N SER A 130 7.23 2.72 12.05
CA SER A 130 6.52 3.40 10.97
C SER A 130 6.24 4.88 11.24
N LEU A 131 6.30 5.32 12.50
CA LEU A 131 6.18 6.72 12.91
C LEU A 131 7.55 7.40 13.02
N ALA A 132 8.60 6.61 13.29
CA ALA A 132 9.97 7.11 13.35
C ALA A 132 10.45 7.60 11.97
N PRO A 133 11.16 8.74 11.90
CA PRO A 133 11.77 9.22 10.65
C PRO A 133 12.66 8.17 9.98
N VAL A 134 12.67 8.13 8.65
CA VAL A 134 13.58 7.27 7.88
C VAL A 134 15.03 7.70 8.18
N LYS A 135 15.87 6.74 8.53
CA LYS A 135 17.31 6.97 8.73
C LYS A 135 18.08 5.98 7.87
N ARG A 136 19.05 6.48 7.12
CA ARG A 136 19.94 5.61 6.34
C ARG A 136 20.78 4.73 7.28
N PRO A 137 20.61 3.40 7.24
CA PRO A 137 21.42 2.51 8.06
C PRO A 137 22.81 2.31 7.44
N GLU A 138 23.76 1.89 8.28
CA GLU A 138 25.09 1.46 7.82
C GLU A 138 24.98 0.12 7.09
N LEU A 139 25.88 -0.11 6.12
CA LEU A 139 25.91 -1.38 5.40
C LEU A 139 26.46 -2.49 6.31
N PRO A 140 25.76 -3.64 6.43
CA PRO A 140 26.23 -4.75 7.24
C PRO A 140 27.57 -5.32 6.75
N ALA A 141 28.43 -5.69 7.69
CA ALA A 141 29.66 -6.41 7.39
C ALA A 141 29.34 -7.89 7.08
N VAL A 142 29.50 -8.30 5.81
CA VAL A 142 29.21 -9.67 5.35
C VAL A 142 30.46 -10.46 5.03
N LYS A 143 30.40 -11.78 5.26
CA LYS A 143 31.53 -12.70 5.00
C LYS A 143 31.74 -12.94 3.50
N ALA A 144 30.66 -13.18 2.77
CA ALA A 144 30.67 -13.51 1.34
C ALA A 144 30.67 -12.26 0.45
N LYS A 145 31.73 -11.45 0.53
CA LYS A 145 31.83 -10.17 -0.22
C LYS A 145 31.80 -10.35 -1.73
N ASP A 146 32.27 -11.50 -2.23
CA ASP A 146 32.24 -11.88 -3.64
C ASP A 146 30.81 -12.07 -4.19
N ARG A 147 29.81 -12.23 -3.32
CA ARG A 147 28.40 -12.39 -3.68
C ARG A 147 27.60 -11.09 -3.66
N VAL A 148 28.23 -9.97 -3.29
CA VAL A 148 27.59 -8.65 -3.22
C VAL A 148 27.72 -7.96 -4.58
N ARG A 149 26.60 -7.77 -5.28
CA ARG A 149 26.55 -6.94 -6.51
C ARG A 149 26.21 -5.48 -6.19
N ASN A 150 25.32 -5.28 -5.23
CA ASN A 150 25.02 -3.97 -4.65
C ASN A 150 24.60 -4.10 -3.18
N GLU A 151 24.27 -2.97 -2.55
CA GLU A 151 24.00 -2.86 -1.12
C GLU A 151 22.84 -3.73 -0.65
N ILE A 152 21.85 -4.01 -1.50
CA ILE A 152 20.70 -4.89 -1.17
C ILE A 152 21.22 -6.27 -0.74
N ASP A 153 22.21 -6.78 -1.46
CA ASP A 153 22.78 -8.10 -1.20
C ASP A 153 23.47 -8.15 0.16
N ALA A 154 24.05 -7.05 0.65
CA ALA A 154 24.68 -7.00 1.96
C ALA A 154 23.65 -7.17 3.09
N PHE A 155 22.49 -6.51 3.00
CA PHE A 155 21.42 -6.66 4.00
C PHE A 155 20.82 -8.07 4.01
N VAL A 156 20.60 -8.65 2.83
CA VAL A 156 20.07 -10.02 2.72
C VAL A 156 21.08 -11.04 3.22
N LEU A 157 22.35 -10.93 2.81
CA LEU A 157 23.41 -11.82 3.27
C LEU A 157 23.60 -11.77 4.80
N ALA A 158 23.46 -10.60 5.43
CA ALA A 158 23.54 -10.50 6.88
C ALA A 158 22.46 -11.33 7.60
N LYS A 159 21.22 -11.34 7.08
CA LYS A 159 20.13 -12.18 7.61
C LYS A 159 20.40 -13.67 7.37
N LEU A 160 20.87 -14.02 6.18
CA LEU A 160 21.21 -15.40 5.83
C LEU A 160 22.38 -15.94 6.66
N ASP A 161 23.41 -15.12 6.93
CA ASP A 161 24.55 -15.45 7.78
C ASP A 161 24.10 -15.75 9.23
N ALA A 162 23.14 -14.98 9.76
CA ALA A 162 22.56 -15.22 11.08
C ALA A 162 21.82 -16.58 11.15
N LEU A 163 21.17 -16.98 10.06
CA LEU A 163 20.49 -18.27 9.92
C LEU A 163 21.42 -19.41 9.49
N LYS A 164 22.70 -19.12 9.21
CA LYS A 164 23.69 -20.10 8.70
C LYS A 164 23.23 -20.75 7.39
N VAL A 165 22.52 -20.00 6.57
CA VAL A 165 22.01 -20.42 5.27
C VAL A 165 22.78 -19.69 4.18
N SER A 166 23.16 -20.39 3.10
CA SER A 166 23.74 -19.73 1.92
C SER A 166 22.64 -19.29 0.95
N PRO A 167 22.81 -18.18 0.20
CA PRO A 167 21.89 -17.84 -0.88
C PRO A 167 21.97 -18.86 -2.02
N SER A 168 20.91 -18.94 -2.81
CA SER A 168 20.82 -19.81 -3.98
C SER A 168 21.70 -19.29 -5.13
N PRO A 169 22.14 -20.16 -6.06
CA PRO A 169 22.91 -19.71 -7.21
C PRO A 169 22.10 -18.75 -8.08
N GLU A 170 22.78 -17.96 -8.92
CA GLU A 170 22.16 -17.16 -9.97
C GLU A 170 21.34 -18.05 -10.92
N ALA A 171 20.20 -17.55 -11.39
CA ALA A 171 19.36 -18.28 -12.33
C ALA A 171 19.99 -18.35 -13.74
N ASP A 172 19.63 -19.37 -14.51
CA ASP A 172 20.09 -19.50 -15.90
C ASP A 172 19.62 -18.33 -16.77
N ALA A 173 20.38 -18.01 -17.82
CA ALA A 173 20.15 -16.86 -18.70
C ALA A 173 18.70 -16.78 -19.24
N ARG A 174 18.14 -17.93 -19.64
CA ARG A 174 16.76 -18.02 -20.15
C ARG A 174 15.71 -17.68 -19.08
N ILE A 175 15.97 -18.02 -17.81
CA ILE A 175 15.10 -17.65 -16.69
C ILE A 175 15.22 -16.16 -16.40
N LEU A 176 16.44 -15.61 -16.43
CA LEU A 176 16.72 -14.20 -16.18
C LEU A 176 15.99 -13.28 -17.17
N ILE A 177 16.14 -13.52 -18.49
CA ILE A 177 15.47 -12.70 -19.51
C ILE A 177 13.95 -12.83 -19.41
N ARG A 178 13.42 -14.05 -19.27
CA ARG A 178 11.97 -14.27 -19.13
C ARG A 178 11.39 -13.56 -17.90
N ARG A 179 12.09 -13.62 -16.76
CA ARG A 179 11.67 -12.97 -15.52
C ARG A 179 11.64 -11.46 -15.68
N LEU A 180 12.73 -10.88 -16.18
CA LEU A 180 12.82 -9.43 -16.41
C LEU A 180 11.73 -8.94 -17.37
N SER A 181 11.49 -9.62 -18.49
CA SER A 181 10.44 -9.20 -19.44
C SER A 181 9.06 -9.22 -18.79
N LEU A 182 8.71 -10.29 -18.06
CA LEU A 182 7.41 -10.36 -17.39
C LEU A 182 7.27 -9.33 -16.26
N ASP A 183 8.31 -9.15 -15.44
CA ASP A 183 8.25 -8.22 -14.32
C ASP A 183 8.22 -6.75 -14.78
N LEU A 184 8.97 -6.41 -15.84
CA LEU A 184 9.13 -5.03 -16.30
C LEU A 184 8.11 -4.62 -17.35
N THR A 185 7.70 -5.49 -18.26
CA THR A 185 6.75 -5.15 -19.35
C THR A 185 5.46 -5.97 -19.31
N GLY A 186 5.42 -7.05 -18.53
CA GLY A 186 4.27 -7.97 -18.50
C GLY A 186 4.12 -8.80 -19.77
N LEU A 187 5.15 -8.86 -20.61
CA LEU A 187 5.17 -9.60 -21.87
C LEU A 187 6.31 -10.62 -21.86
N LEU A 188 6.20 -11.68 -22.67
CA LEU A 188 7.32 -12.60 -22.86
C LEU A 188 8.35 -12.00 -23.83
N PRO A 189 9.65 -12.33 -23.67
CA PRO A 189 10.63 -12.02 -24.68
C PRO A 189 10.41 -12.90 -25.92
N ASP A 190 10.71 -12.37 -27.09
CA ASP A 190 10.70 -13.13 -28.33
C ASP A 190 11.73 -14.28 -28.29
N ALA A 191 11.43 -15.37 -29.00
CA ALA A 191 12.31 -16.55 -29.02
C ALA A 191 13.74 -16.22 -29.48
N ASP A 192 13.88 -15.37 -30.50
CA ASP A 192 15.18 -14.93 -31.02
C ASP A 192 15.96 -14.09 -29.99
N ASN A 193 15.27 -13.25 -29.22
CA ASN A 193 15.87 -12.47 -28.14
C ASN A 193 16.38 -13.38 -27.00
N VAL A 194 15.62 -14.42 -26.66
CA VAL A 194 16.04 -15.43 -25.67
C VAL A 194 17.28 -16.18 -26.14
N GLU A 195 17.32 -16.61 -27.40
CA GLU A 195 18.45 -17.37 -27.96
C GLU A 195 19.71 -16.49 -28.05
N THR A 196 19.56 -15.26 -28.55
CA THR A 196 20.65 -14.29 -28.66
C THR A 196 21.24 -13.96 -27.30
N PHE A 197 20.39 -13.64 -26.31
CA PHE A 197 20.83 -13.32 -24.96
C PHE A 197 21.50 -14.50 -24.28
N SER A 198 20.91 -15.70 -24.35
CA SER A 198 21.47 -16.89 -23.69
C SER A 198 22.81 -17.32 -24.30
N THR A 199 22.95 -17.30 -25.62
CA THR A 199 24.21 -17.61 -26.29
C THR A 199 25.30 -16.61 -25.90
N ALA A 200 24.99 -15.31 -25.94
CA ALA A 200 25.94 -14.26 -25.53
C ALA A 200 26.33 -14.38 -24.06
N TRP A 201 25.37 -14.69 -23.18
CA TRP A 201 25.57 -14.88 -21.76
C TRP A 201 26.53 -16.03 -21.44
N GLU A 202 26.33 -17.18 -22.08
CA GLU A 202 27.14 -18.38 -21.85
C GLU A 202 28.60 -18.17 -22.27
N ALA A 203 28.82 -17.47 -23.39
CA ALA A 203 30.16 -17.13 -23.89
C ALA A 203 30.85 -15.99 -23.10
N ALA A 204 30.10 -15.17 -22.37
CA ALA A 204 30.60 -13.98 -21.70
C ALA A 204 31.36 -14.28 -20.40
N ALA A 205 32.45 -13.54 -20.17
CA ALA A 205 33.11 -13.44 -18.87
C ALA A 205 32.23 -12.68 -17.86
N PRO A 206 32.47 -12.80 -16.53
CA PRO A 206 31.59 -12.21 -15.52
C PRO A 206 31.30 -10.70 -15.70
N ALA A 207 32.32 -9.89 -15.99
CA ALA A 207 32.14 -8.45 -16.23
C ALA A 207 31.29 -8.14 -17.47
N GLU A 208 31.38 -9.00 -18.51
CA GLU A 208 30.56 -8.86 -19.70
C GLU A 208 29.11 -9.27 -19.45
N ARG A 209 28.87 -10.30 -18.62
CA ARG A 209 27.52 -10.67 -18.19
C ARG A 209 26.81 -9.53 -17.46
N GLU A 210 27.52 -8.77 -16.63
CA GLU A 210 26.95 -7.58 -15.99
C GLU A 210 26.55 -6.51 -16.99
N ARG A 211 27.36 -6.28 -18.03
CA ARG A 211 27.03 -5.35 -19.10
C ARG A 211 25.81 -5.83 -19.91
N LEU A 212 25.77 -7.10 -20.29
CA LEU A 212 24.64 -7.70 -21.01
C LEU A 212 23.34 -7.60 -20.20
N TYR A 213 23.37 -7.98 -18.91
CA TYR A 213 22.21 -7.89 -18.03
C TYR A 213 21.76 -6.43 -17.85
N GLY A 214 22.70 -5.52 -17.59
CA GLY A 214 22.40 -4.10 -17.41
C GLY A 214 21.80 -3.45 -18.65
N SER A 215 22.27 -3.82 -19.85
CA SER A 215 21.70 -3.37 -21.12
C SER A 215 20.28 -3.88 -21.32
N LEU A 216 20.03 -5.16 -21.05
CA LEU A 216 18.67 -5.74 -21.11
C LEU A 216 17.72 -5.04 -20.13
N VAL A 217 18.16 -4.78 -18.90
CA VAL A 217 17.37 -4.02 -17.93
C VAL A 217 17.04 -2.62 -18.45
N ASN A 218 18.02 -1.90 -19.00
CA ASN A 218 17.80 -0.55 -19.55
C ASN A 218 16.84 -0.56 -20.75
N GLU A 219 16.93 -1.56 -21.63
CA GLU A 219 16.04 -1.75 -22.77
C GLU A 219 14.59 -1.94 -22.31
N LEU A 220 14.36 -2.86 -21.37
CA LEU A 220 13.03 -3.16 -20.84
C LEU A 220 12.43 -1.99 -20.05
N LEU A 221 13.25 -1.26 -19.29
CA LEU A 221 12.83 -0.02 -18.62
C LEU A 221 12.51 1.10 -19.62
N GLY A 222 13.13 1.09 -20.81
CA GLY A 222 12.86 2.02 -21.90
C GLY A 222 11.67 1.64 -22.77
N SER A 223 11.12 0.44 -22.62
CA SER A 223 9.97 -0.04 -23.38
C SER A 223 8.70 0.77 -23.07
N PRO A 224 7.85 1.12 -24.06
CA PRO A 224 6.55 1.74 -23.79
C PRO A 224 5.62 0.83 -22.97
N HIS A 225 5.83 -0.49 -23.01
CA HIS A 225 5.05 -1.47 -22.25
C HIS A 225 5.41 -1.50 -20.76
N PHE A 226 6.51 -0.83 -20.35
CA PHE A 226 6.85 -0.65 -18.95
C PHE A 226 5.76 0.13 -18.19
N GLY A 227 5.32 1.25 -18.77
CA GLY A 227 4.27 2.09 -18.21
C GLY A 227 2.91 1.40 -18.14
N GLU A 228 2.61 0.49 -19.07
CA GLU A 228 1.41 -0.35 -18.99
C GLU A 228 1.50 -1.35 -17.83
N ARG A 229 2.63 -2.06 -17.70
CA ARG A 229 2.85 -3.03 -16.62
C ARG A 229 2.78 -2.37 -15.24
N TRP A 230 3.57 -1.33 -15.04
CA TRP A 230 3.67 -0.65 -13.75
C TRP A 230 2.53 0.33 -13.48
N GLY A 231 1.90 0.84 -14.54
CA GLY A 231 0.67 1.62 -14.44
C GLY A 231 -0.50 0.82 -13.92
N ARG A 232 -0.64 -0.45 -14.32
CA ARG A 232 -1.71 -1.33 -13.80
C ARG A 232 -1.68 -1.43 -12.28
N HIS A 233 -0.50 -1.66 -11.68
CA HIS A 233 -0.36 -1.69 -10.22
C HIS A 233 -0.81 -0.40 -9.55
N TRP A 234 -0.50 0.75 -10.15
CA TRP A 234 -0.96 2.04 -9.64
C TRP A 234 -2.47 2.24 -9.83
N LEU A 235 -3.03 1.79 -10.94
CA LEU A 235 -4.46 1.89 -11.24
C LEU A 235 -5.30 1.04 -10.28
N ASP A 236 -4.79 -0.10 -9.83
CA ASP A 236 -5.40 -0.91 -8.78
C ASP A 236 -5.50 -0.12 -7.46
N GLU A 237 -4.43 0.59 -7.08
CA GLU A 237 -4.37 1.44 -5.89
C GLU A 237 -5.24 2.70 -6.01
N ALA A 238 -5.32 3.28 -7.21
CA ALA A 238 -6.26 4.36 -7.54
C ALA A 238 -7.71 3.88 -7.67
N ARG A 239 -7.92 2.55 -7.64
CA ARG A 239 -9.22 1.89 -7.80
C ARG A 239 -9.87 2.28 -9.12
N TYR A 240 -9.08 2.30 -10.19
CA TYR A 240 -9.54 2.61 -11.54
C TYR A 240 -10.70 1.72 -11.97
N ALA A 241 -11.67 2.29 -12.66
CA ALA A 241 -12.71 1.57 -13.37
C ALA A 241 -13.32 2.45 -14.46
N ASP A 242 -13.77 1.83 -15.55
CA ASP A 242 -14.47 2.53 -16.64
C ASP A 242 -15.95 2.81 -16.31
N SER A 243 -16.37 2.55 -15.07
CA SER A 243 -17.76 2.67 -14.62
C SER A 243 -17.88 3.20 -13.18
N SER A 244 -19.07 3.66 -12.81
CA SER A 244 -19.31 4.43 -11.58
C SER A 244 -19.58 3.60 -10.32
N GLY A 245 -19.83 2.31 -10.44
CA GLY A 245 -20.26 1.44 -9.35
C GLY A 245 -21.76 1.56 -9.03
N TYR A 246 -22.18 0.91 -7.94
CA TYR A 246 -23.58 0.77 -7.51
C TYR A 246 -24.47 0.06 -8.54
N GLU A 247 -25.78 -0.07 -8.31
CA GLU A 247 -26.72 -0.80 -9.16
C GLU A 247 -26.76 -0.28 -10.62
N LYS A 248 -26.78 1.05 -10.80
CA LYS A 248 -26.85 1.68 -12.14
C LYS A 248 -25.54 1.58 -12.92
N ASP A 249 -24.41 1.56 -12.23
CA ASP A 249 -23.05 1.38 -12.74
C ASP A 249 -22.76 2.01 -14.11
N SER A 250 -23.04 3.31 -14.22
CA SER A 250 -22.93 4.05 -15.48
C SER A 250 -21.49 4.21 -15.94
N THR A 251 -21.27 4.06 -17.25
CA THR A 251 -19.97 4.24 -17.93
C THR A 251 -19.37 5.64 -17.69
N ARG A 252 -18.06 5.66 -17.50
CA ARG A 252 -17.19 6.85 -17.46
C ARG A 252 -16.44 6.95 -18.79
N ALA A 253 -17.01 7.68 -19.74
CA ALA A 253 -16.45 7.77 -21.10
C ALA A 253 -15.06 8.44 -21.16
N ASP A 254 -14.64 9.11 -20.10
CA ASP A 254 -13.41 9.87 -19.96
C ASP A 254 -12.39 9.25 -19.01
N ALA A 255 -12.70 8.13 -18.33
CA ALA A 255 -11.81 7.53 -17.33
C ALA A 255 -10.45 7.14 -17.93
N PHE A 256 -10.44 6.67 -19.18
CA PHE A 256 -9.23 6.29 -19.90
C PHE A 256 -8.19 7.41 -19.98
N GLN A 257 -8.59 8.68 -19.89
CA GLN A 257 -7.66 9.82 -19.89
C GLN A 257 -6.71 9.78 -18.69
N PHE A 258 -7.22 9.40 -17.51
CA PHE A 258 -6.39 9.19 -16.33
C PHE A 258 -5.50 7.96 -16.47
N ARG A 259 -6.03 6.85 -17.01
CA ARG A 259 -5.23 5.65 -17.26
C ARG A 259 -4.05 5.94 -18.16
N ASP A 260 -4.29 6.61 -19.28
CA ASP A 260 -3.26 6.96 -20.24
C ASP A 260 -2.27 7.98 -19.67
N TRP A 261 -2.74 8.91 -18.84
CA TRP A 261 -1.88 9.80 -18.07
C TRP A 261 -0.93 9.03 -17.15
N VAL A 262 -1.44 8.05 -16.39
CA VAL A 262 -0.61 7.20 -15.51
C VAL A 262 0.45 6.44 -16.32
N ILE A 263 0.06 5.82 -17.43
CA ILE A 263 0.98 5.07 -18.30
C ILE A 263 2.09 5.98 -18.83
N ARG A 264 1.73 7.16 -19.35
CA ARG A 264 2.68 8.16 -19.85
C ARG A 264 3.62 8.64 -18.76
N ALA A 265 3.09 9.05 -17.60
CA ALA A 265 3.89 9.57 -16.50
C ALA A 265 4.91 8.53 -16.00
N ILE A 266 4.55 7.25 -15.96
CA ILE A 266 5.46 6.17 -15.57
C ILE A 266 6.51 5.91 -16.66
N ASN A 267 6.14 5.95 -17.94
CA ASN A 267 7.07 5.77 -19.05
C ASN A 267 8.09 6.91 -19.16
N GLU A 268 7.67 8.14 -18.89
CA GLU A 268 8.54 9.32 -18.83
C GLU A 268 9.40 9.36 -17.55
N ASP A 269 9.22 8.37 -16.65
CA ASP A 269 9.85 8.29 -15.34
C ASP A 269 9.64 9.57 -14.52
N MET A 270 8.41 10.10 -14.56
CA MET A 270 8.00 11.22 -13.72
C MET A 270 8.33 10.88 -12.26
N PRO A 271 9.14 11.72 -11.58
CA PRO A 271 9.45 11.55 -10.17
C PRO A 271 8.18 11.33 -9.33
N PHE A 272 8.21 10.34 -8.44
CA PHE A 272 7.04 9.94 -7.66
C PHE A 272 6.47 11.07 -6.78
N ASP A 273 7.30 12.02 -6.35
CA ASP A 273 6.87 13.24 -5.67
C ASP A 273 5.98 14.12 -6.57
N GLN A 274 6.41 14.40 -7.80
CA GLN A 274 5.61 15.15 -8.77
C GLN A 274 4.36 14.38 -9.21
N PHE A 275 4.50 13.07 -9.42
CA PHE A 275 3.39 12.18 -9.76
C PHE A 275 2.32 12.18 -8.66
N THR A 276 2.74 12.21 -7.38
CA THR A 276 1.84 12.36 -6.23
C THR A 276 1.20 13.74 -6.22
N VAL A 277 1.99 14.82 -6.32
CA VAL A 277 1.49 16.19 -6.22
C VAL A 277 0.45 16.50 -7.30
N ARG A 278 0.66 16.08 -8.54
CA ARG A 278 -0.29 16.29 -9.65
C ARG A 278 -1.61 15.57 -9.41
N GLN A 279 -1.59 14.35 -8.89
CA GLN A 279 -2.82 13.61 -8.60
C GLN A 279 -3.57 14.19 -7.41
N ILE A 280 -2.85 14.57 -6.35
CA ILE A 280 -3.49 15.09 -5.13
C ILE A 280 -3.98 16.51 -5.32
N ALA A 281 -3.26 17.37 -6.04
CA ALA A 281 -3.50 18.82 -6.09
C ALA A 281 -3.09 19.50 -7.42
N GLY A 282 -3.11 18.79 -8.55
CA GLY A 282 -2.68 19.34 -9.84
C GLY A 282 -3.42 20.59 -10.29
N ASP A 283 -4.70 20.73 -9.94
CA ASP A 283 -5.50 21.93 -10.20
C ASP A 283 -5.09 23.16 -9.38
N LEU A 284 -4.34 22.97 -8.28
CA LEU A 284 -3.81 24.03 -7.43
C LEU A 284 -2.38 24.44 -7.78
N LEU A 285 -1.74 23.79 -8.75
CA LEU A 285 -0.40 24.15 -9.19
C LEU A 285 -0.38 25.56 -9.83
N PRO A 286 0.63 26.40 -9.54
CA PRO A 286 0.80 27.67 -10.24
C PRO A 286 0.93 27.43 -11.75
N GLY A 287 -0.01 27.97 -12.53
CA GLY A 287 -0.03 27.73 -13.98
C GLY A 287 -0.44 26.32 -14.38
N ALA A 288 -1.27 25.64 -13.58
CA ALA A 288 -1.76 24.29 -13.82
C ALA A 288 -2.14 24.05 -15.30
N THR A 289 -1.49 23.08 -15.91
CA THR A 289 -1.73 22.66 -17.29
C THR A 289 -2.96 21.76 -17.39
N VAL A 290 -3.41 21.46 -18.61
CA VAL A 290 -4.45 20.44 -18.85
C VAL A 290 -4.01 19.09 -18.26
N ASP A 291 -2.73 18.73 -18.43
CA ASP A 291 -2.16 17.47 -17.92
C ASP A 291 -2.20 17.40 -16.38
N ASP A 292 -1.84 18.48 -15.69
CA ASP A 292 -1.93 18.57 -14.23
C ASP A 292 -3.37 18.36 -13.74
N ARG A 293 -4.35 18.92 -14.46
CA ARG A 293 -5.76 18.79 -14.11
C ARG A 293 -6.28 17.38 -14.39
N VAL A 294 -5.87 16.73 -15.47
CA VAL A 294 -6.24 15.34 -15.77
C VAL A 294 -5.76 14.40 -14.66
N ALA A 295 -4.56 14.61 -14.10
CA ALA A 295 -4.04 13.81 -13.00
C ALA A 295 -4.98 13.78 -11.78
N THR A 296 -5.73 14.86 -11.53
CA THR A 296 -6.69 14.95 -10.41
C THR A 296 -7.90 14.02 -10.54
N GLN A 297 -8.09 13.37 -11.71
CA GLN A 297 -9.09 12.31 -11.86
C GLN A 297 -8.90 11.15 -10.89
N PHE A 298 -7.72 11.00 -10.29
CA PHE A 298 -7.49 10.15 -9.12
C PHE A 298 -8.63 10.28 -8.08
N HIS A 299 -9.06 11.51 -7.77
CA HIS A 299 -10.13 11.82 -6.81
C HIS A 299 -11.55 11.52 -7.31
N LEU A 300 -11.71 11.21 -8.59
CA LEU A 300 -12.96 10.86 -9.25
C LEU A 300 -13.10 9.36 -9.46
N MET A 301 -12.07 8.57 -9.13
CA MET A 301 -12.11 7.11 -9.26
C MET A 301 -13.04 6.44 -8.24
N CYS A 302 -13.29 7.10 -7.09
CA CYS A 302 -14.31 6.73 -6.10
C CYS A 302 -15.65 6.39 -6.74
N GLN A 303 -16.43 5.47 -6.16
CA GLN A 303 -17.77 5.18 -6.68
C GLN A 303 -18.66 6.43 -6.63
N TYR A 304 -19.61 6.53 -7.56
CA TYR A 304 -20.54 7.67 -7.64
C TYR A 304 -21.96 7.21 -7.86
N ASN A 305 -22.85 7.58 -6.95
CA ASN A 305 -24.23 7.15 -6.98
C ASN A 305 -25.16 8.25 -7.51
N LEU A 306 -25.88 7.93 -8.59
CA LEU A 306 -26.93 8.75 -9.20
C LEU A 306 -28.25 7.97 -9.34
N GLU A 307 -28.47 6.98 -8.47
CA GLU A 307 -29.71 6.21 -8.40
C GLU A 307 -30.79 7.00 -7.70
N GLY A 308 -32.04 6.82 -8.14
CA GLY A 308 -33.17 7.53 -7.57
C GLY A 308 -33.33 7.19 -6.09
N GLY A 309 -33.41 8.23 -5.25
CA GLY A 309 -33.64 8.09 -3.80
C GLY A 309 -32.37 8.18 -2.94
N VAL A 310 -31.20 8.34 -3.55
CA VAL A 310 -29.96 8.62 -2.81
C VAL A 310 -29.87 10.11 -2.45
N ASP A 311 -29.39 10.41 -1.24
CA ASP A 311 -29.12 11.78 -0.83
C ASP A 311 -27.79 12.24 -1.47
N ALA A 312 -27.80 13.37 -2.17
CA ALA A 312 -26.62 13.86 -2.86
C ALA A 312 -25.51 14.31 -1.89
N GLU A 313 -25.88 14.78 -0.70
CA GLU A 313 -24.91 15.12 0.35
C GLU A 313 -24.33 13.87 1.00
N GLU A 314 -25.12 12.80 1.11
CA GLU A 314 -24.61 11.49 1.52
C GLU A 314 -23.58 10.95 0.52
N ASP A 315 -23.89 10.93 -0.78
CA ASP A 315 -22.93 10.50 -1.81
C ASP A 315 -21.65 11.34 -1.79
N ARG A 316 -21.79 12.67 -1.73
CA ARG A 316 -20.64 13.58 -1.63
C ARG A 316 -19.78 13.25 -0.42
N THR A 317 -20.39 13.08 0.75
CA THR A 317 -19.68 12.74 1.99
C THR A 317 -18.96 11.40 1.87
N LYS A 318 -19.62 10.38 1.32
CA LYS A 318 -19.01 9.06 1.06
C LYS A 318 -17.80 9.18 0.14
N ARG A 319 -17.87 9.98 -0.93
CA ARG A 319 -16.74 10.22 -1.83
C ARG A 319 -15.57 10.93 -1.13
N VAL A 320 -15.83 11.87 -0.23
CA VAL A 320 -14.76 12.52 0.53
C VAL A 320 -14.10 11.53 1.50
N ILE A 321 -14.88 10.74 2.24
CA ILE A 321 -14.38 9.65 3.10
C ILE A 321 -13.49 8.69 2.29
N ASP A 322 -13.98 8.30 1.12
CA ASP A 322 -13.32 7.35 0.23
C ASP A 322 -11.98 7.88 -0.32
N ARG A 323 -11.87 9.19 -0.61
CA ARG A 323 -10.60 9.85 -0.96
C ARG A 323 -9.59 9.74 0.18
N ILE A 324 -10.01 10.01 1.42
CA ILE A 324 -9.15 9.93 2.62
C ILE A 324 -8.68 8.50 2.83
N ALA A 325 -9.59 7.53 2.78
CA ALA A 325 -9.27 6.10 2.92
C ALA A 325 -8.24 5.66 1.88
N THR A 326 -8.46 6.04 0.61
CA THR A 326 -7.53 5.72 -0.47
C THR A 326 -6.17 6.33 -0.24
N ILE A 327 -6.09 7.61 0.15
CA ILE A 327 -4.80 8.25 0.39
C ILE A 327 -4.08 7.62 1.59
N GLY A 328 -4.81 7.34 2.67
CA GLY A 328 -4.31 6.67 3.87
C GLY A 328 -3.72 5.29 3.57
N SER A 329 -4.40 4.49 2.77
CA SER A 329 -3.91 3.17 2.32
C SER A 329 -2.78 3.28 1.29
N THR A 330 -2.88 4.21 0.33
CA THR A 330 -1.99 4.24 -0.83
C THR A 330 -0.62 4.84 -0.51
N TRP A 331 -0.57 5.96 0.22
CA TRP A 331 0.69 6.64 0.57
C TRP A 331 1.15 6.33 1.99
N LEU A 332 0.23 6.22 2.94
CA LEU A 332 0.60 6.10 4.36
C LEU A 332 0.59 4.64 4.86
N ALA A 333 -0.06 3.72 4.13
CA ALA A 333 -0.37 2.37 4.61
C ALA A 333 -0.96 2.39 6.03
N THR A 334 -1.97 3.22 6.25
CA THR A 334 -2.66 3.36 7.54
C THR A 334 -4.15 3.12 7.39
N THR A 335 -4.75 2.57 8.44
CA THR A 335 -6.20 2.32 8.56
C THR A 335 -6.94 3.55 9.08
N VAL A 336 -6.57 4.75 8.62
CA VAL A 336 -7.16 6.01 9.10
C VAL A 336 -8.67 6.05 8.87
N GLU A 337 -9.22 5.34 7.87
CA GLU A 337 -10.66 5.22 7.67
C GLU A 337 -11.42 4.61 8.85
N CYS A 338 -10.76 3.76 9.66
CA CYS A 338 -11.35 3.20 10.87
C CYS A 338 -11.65 4.28 11.92
N THR A 339 -11.08 5.47 11.75
CA THR A 339 -11.33 6.63 12.61
C THR A 339 -12.45 7.55 12.13
N GLN A 340 -13.23 7.16 11.13
CA GLN A 340 -14.42 7.91 10.70
C GLN A 340 -15.46 8.05 11.84
N CYS A 341 -15.68 6.98 12.61
CA CYS A 341 -16.77 6.90 13.58
C CYS A 341 -16.33 7.13 15.04
N HIS A 342 -15.07 6.83 15.37
CA HIS A 342 -14.49 6.93 16.71
C HIS A 342 -12.96 6.96 16.62
N ASN A 343 -12.24 7.10 17.74
CA ASN A 343 -10.77 6.99 17.75
C ASN A 343 -10.31 5.58 17.33
N HIS A 344 -9.11 5.43 16.79
CA HIS A 344 -8.64 4.10 16.39
C HIS A 344 -8.54 3.18 17.61
N PRO A 345 -8.94 1.91 17.53
CA PRO A 345 -8.87 1.01 18.68
C PRO A 345 -7.43 0.69 19.11
N TYR A 346 -6.47 0.74 18.18
CA TYR A 346 -5.11 0.24 18.40
C TYR A 346 -4.01 1.25 18.06
N ASP A 347 -4.32 2.23 17.22
CA ASP A 347 -3.36 3.20 16.72
C ASP A 347 -3.59 4.54 17.40
N PRO A 348 -2.54 5.37 17.52
CA PRO A 348 -2.66 6.69 18.14
C PRO A 348 -3.34 7.72 17.21
N LEU A 349 -4.36 7.31 16.46
CA LEU A 349 -5.14 8.14 15.55
C LEU A 349 -6.50 8.45 16.19
N LEU A 350 -6.87 9.73 16.20
CA LEU A 350 -8.12 10.22 16.75
C LEU A 350 -9.17 10.38 15.65
N GLN A 351 -10.45 10.34 16.03
CA GLN A 351 -11.54 10.66 15.10
C GLN A 351 -11.36 12.05 14.49
N ARG A 352 -10.90 13.01 15.30
CA ARG A 352 -10.61 14.38 14.84
C ARG A 352 -9.56 14.41 13.73
N ASP A 353 -8.57 13.52 13.76
CA ASP A 353 -7.52 13.45 12.72
C ASP A 353 -8.12 13.10 11.35
N PHE A 354 -9.09 12.18 11.31
CA PHE A 354 -9.84 11.85 10.10
C PHE A 354 -10.57 13.08 9.53
N TYR A 355 -11.23 13.86 10.39
CA TYR A 355 -11.96 15.05 9.94
C TYR A 355 -11.04 16.23 9.60
N SER A 356 -9.83 16.29 10.17
CA SER A 356 -8.78 17.19 9.71
C SER A 356 -8.30 16.82 8.32
N LEU A 357 -8.13 15.53 8.00
CA LEU A 357 -7.87 15.10 6.62
C LEU A 357 -9.07 15.38 5.69
N TYR A 358 -10.29 15.17 6.18
CA TYR A 358 -11.52 15.47 5.45
C TYR A 358 -11.60 16.92 5.00
N ALA A 359 -11.14 17.86 5.83
CA ALA A 359 -11.16 19.28 5.52
C ALA A 359 -10.34 19.67 4.28
N PHE A 360 -9.29 18.91 3.92
CA PHE A 360 -8.54 19.12 2.67
C PHE A 360 -9.38 18.83 1.41
N PHE A 361 -10.38 17.95 1.51
CA PHE A 361 -11.15 17.44 0.36
C PHE A 361 -12.64 17.83 0.39
N ASN A 362 -13.10 18.42 1.49
CA ASN A 362 -14.49 18.86 1.66
C ASN A 362 -14.89 19.99 0.68
N ASN A 363 -13.89 20.70 0.14
CA ASN A 363 -14.02 21.84 -0.76
C ASN A 363 -13.62 21.51 -2.21
N THR A 364 -13.78 20.26 -2.61
CA THR A 364 -13.52 19.78 -3.97
C THR A 364 -14.80 19.67 -4.78
N ASP A 365 -14.85 20.35 -5.94
CA ASP A 365 -15.95 20.27 -6.91
C ASP A 365 -15.52 19.55 -8.21
N ASP A 366 -16.50 19.02 -8.95
CA ASP A 366 -16.30 18.37 -10.25
C ASP A 366 -16.38 19.42 -11.38
N GLU A 367 -15.28 19.63 -12.11
CA GLU A 367 -15.20 20.45 -13.32
C GLU A 367 -15.01 19.61 -14.59
N VAL A 368 -15.06 20.23 -15.76
CA VAL A 368 -14.69 19.59 -17.03
C VAL A 368 -13.71 20.42 -17.84
N ILE A 369 -12.89 19.71 -18.62
CA ILE A 369 -11.99 20.26 -19.62
C ILE A 369 -12.03 19.40 -20.89
N PHE A 370 -11.29 19.81 -21.91
CA PHE A 370 -10.90 18.92 -23.01
C PHE A 370 -9.44 18.51 -22.80
N ALA A 371 -9.18 17.21 -22.62
CA ALA A 371 -7.81 16.71 -22.39
C ALA A 371 -6.92 16.82 -23.63
N GLY A 372 -7.50 16.66 -24.82
CA GLY A 372 -6.83 16.85 -26.11
C GLY A 372 -7.16 18.21 -26.75
N THR A 373 -6.90 18.32 -28.06
CA THR A 373 -7.28 19.50 -28.84
C THR A 373 -8.79 19.76 -28.72
N PRO A 374 -9.20 20.93 -28.18
CA PRO A 374 -10.61 21.25 -28.07
C PRO A 374 -11.28 21.26 -29.45
N PRO A 375 -12.53 20.77 -29.58
CA PRO A 375 -13.25 20.82 -30.84
C PRO A 375 -13.60 22.27 -31.21
N ALA A 376 -13.87 22.53 -32.49
CA ALA A 376 -14.20 23.89 -32.97
C ALA A 376 -15.42 24.51 -32.26
N ASP A 377 -16.34 23.69 -31.77
CA ASP A 377 -17.55 24.07 -31.03
C ASP A 377 -17.38 24.06 -29.49
N ALA A 378 -16.14 24.00 -28.98
CA ALA A 378 -15.84 23.88 -27.55
C ALA A 378 -16.50 24.97 -26.70
N ALA A 379 -16.47 26.23 -27.15
CA ALA A 379 -17.07 27.35 -26.43
C ALA A 379 -18.60 27.21 -26.28
N GLU A 380 -19.27 26.72 -27.33
CA GLU A 380 -20.72 26.46 -27.30
C GLU A 380 -21.04 25.29 -26.35
N LYS A 381 -20.26 24.21 -26.40
CA LYS A 381 -20.42 23.07 -25.49
C LYS A 381 -20.24 23.47 -24.02
N LEU A 382 -19.21 24.25 -23.70
CA LEU A 382 -18.97 24.75 -22.35
C LEU A 382 -20.11 25.67 -21.87
N LYS A 383 -20.61 26.56 -22.74
CA LYS A 383 -21.76 27.40 -22.43
C LYS A 383 -23.00 26.57 -22.12
N LYS A 384 -23.33 25.59 -22.96
CA LYS A 384 -24.48 24.67 -22.74
C LYS A 384 -24.33 23.85 -21.47
N ARG A 385 -23.10 23.42 -21.13
CA ARG A 385 -22.84 22.76 -19.86
C ARG A 385 -23.11 23.69 -18.68
N GLN A 386 -22.67 24.94 -18.75
CA GLN A 386 -22.91 25.92 -17.69
C GLN A 386 -24.40 26.20 -17.50
N GLU A 387 -25.18 26.28 -18.58
CA GLU A 387 -26.64 26.41 -18.53
C GLU A 387 -27.30 25.20 -17.82
N LYS A 388 -26.76 23.99 -18.01
CA LYS A 388 -27.20 22.79 -17.28
C LYS A 388 -26.74 22.76 -15.82
N TRP A 389 -25.59 23.36 -15.50
CA TRP A 389 -25.05 23.44 -14.15
C TRP A 389 -25.78 24.46 -13.27
N ALA A 390 -26.23 25.58 -13.82
CA ALA A 390 -26.92 26.64 -13.08
C ALA A 390 -28.07 26.14 -12.17
N PRO A 391 -29.03 25.31 -12.64
CA PRO A 391 -30.09 24.79 -11.77
C PRO A 391 -29.57 23.78 -10.72
N ILE A 392 -28.49 23.05 -11.02
CA ILE A 392 -27.85 22.12 -10.08
C ILE A 392 -27.22 22.89 -8.91
N ALA A 393 -26.51 23.98 -9.22
CA ALA A 393 -25.91 24.84 -8.21
C ALA A 393 -26.98 25.42 -7.25
N GLU A 394 -28.11 25.89 -7.78
CA GLU A 394 -29.23 26.38 -6.97
C GLU A 394 -29.82 25.28 -6.08
N LEU A 395 -29.98 24.06 -6.62
CA LEU A 395 -30.52 22.92 -5.87
C LEU A 395 -29.60 22.47 -4.74
N ILE A 396 -28.28 22.51 -4.93
CA ILE A 396 -27.29 22.19 -3.89
C ILE A 396 -27.40 23.16 -2.72
N GLU A 397 -27.55 24.46 -2.99
CA GLU A 397 -27.72 25.46 -1.93
C GLU A 397 -29.02 25.26 -1.14
N ARG A 398 -30.08 24.81 -1.80
CA ARG A 398 -31.42 24.62 -1.21
C ARG A 398 -31.61 23.26 -0.53
N GLN A 399 -30.69 22.32 -0.71
CA GLN A 399 -30.89 20.90 -0.40
C GLN A 399 -30.88 20.56 1.10
N VAL A 400 -30.48 21.49 1.97
CA VAL A 400 -30.27 21.20 3.39
C VAL A 400 -31.58 20.85 4.14
N THR A 401 -32.77 21.05 3.55
CA THR A 401 -34.05 20.85 4.28
C THR A 401 -35.20 20.15 3.53
N ASP A 402 -35.08 19.73 2.27
CA ASP A 402 -36.22 19.16 1.50
C ASP A 402 -35.86 17.91 0.67
N LYS A 403 -36.47 16.77 1.03
CA LYS A 403 -36.29 15.47 0.36
C LYS A 403 -36.73 15.47 -1.12
N ASN A 404 -37.68 16.30 -1.54
CA ASN A 404 -38.09 16.38 -2.95
C ASN A 404 -37.00 17.05 -3.82
N LEU A 405 -36.17 17.90 -3.22
CA LEU A 405 -35.02 18.51 -3.90
C LEU A 405 -33.87 17.51 -4.08
N ALA A 406 -33.78 16.47 -3.25
CA ALA A 406 -32.83 15.36 -3.42
C ALA A 406 -33.00 14.67 -4.77
N THR A 407 -34.18 14.11 -5.03
CA THR A 407 -34.49 13.39 -6.27
C THR A 407 -34.30 14.27 -7.51
N LYS A 408 -34.72 15.54 -7.44
CA LYS A 408 -34.55 16.48 -8.56
C LYS A 408 -33.07 16.76 -8.85
N LEU A 409 -32.26 16.99 -7.82
CA LEU A 409 -30.82 17.23 -8.01
C LEU A 409 -30.15 16.02 -8.66
N GLN A 410 -30.47 14.81 -8.20
CA GLN A 410 -29.87 13.59 -8.77
C GLN A 410 -30.18 13.42 -10.25
N ALA A 411 -31.43 13.69 -10.65
CA ALA A 411 -31.82 13.62 -12.06
C ALA A 411 -31.02 14.61 -12.91
N GLU A 412 -30.86 15.85 -12.44
CA GLU A 412 -30.07 16.87 -13.14
C GLU A 412 -28.57 16.51 -13.19
N LEU A 413 -27.99 16.00 -12.11
CA LEU A 413 -26.61 15.50 -12.08
C LEU A 413 -26.41 14.34 -13.07
N SER A 414 -27.40 13.43 -13.18
CA SER A 414 -27.36 12.36 -14.17
C SER A 414 -27.43 12.90 -15.60
N ASN A 415 -28.28 13.90 -15.86
CA ASN A 415 -28.39 14.52 -17.18
C ASN A 415 -27.10 15.26 -17.57
N LEU A 416 -26.47 15.94 -16.61
CA LEU A 416 -25.18 16.62 -16.80
C LEU A 416 -24.09 15.60 -17.16
N ARG A 417 -23.99 14.48 -16.44
CA ARG A 417 -22.98 13.45 -16.76
C ARG A 417 -23.20 12.77 -18.10
N THR A 418 -24.45 12.54 -18.50
CA THR A 418 -24.75 12.05 -19.86
C THR A 418 -24.30 13.06 -20.91
N TYR A 419 -24.58 14.35 -20.68
CA TYR A 419 -24.11 15.41 -21.56
C TYR A 419 -22.58 15.45 -21.64
N ASP A 420 -21.90 15.36 -20.49
CA ASP A 420 -20.43 15.38 -20.42
C ASP A 420 -19.82 14.22 -21.23
N ASN A 421 -20.31 13.00 -20.99
CA ASN A 421 -19.88 11.78 -21.70
C ASN A 421 -20.09 11.88 -23.23
N SER A 422 -21.19 12.48 -23.70
CA SER A 422 -21.50 12.58 -25.14
C SER A 422 -20.77 13.71 -25.86
N ASN A 423 -20.09 14.62 -25.14
CA ASN A 423 -19.47 15.81 -25.74
C ASN A 423 -17.94 15.82 -25.65
N GLY A 424 -17.32 14.71 -25.24
CA GLY A 424 -15.86 14.56 -25.18
C GLY A 424 -15.21 15.32 -24.03
N PHE A 425 -15.98 15.64 -22.99
CA PHE A 425 -15.45 16.28 -21.79
C PHE A 425 -14.66 15.28 -20.94
N THR A 426 -13.59 15.79 -20.34
CA THR A 426 -12.79 15.10 -19.33
C THR A 426 -13.07 15.76 -17.99
N ARG A 427 -13.63 15.00 -17.05
CA ARG A 427 -13.91 15.50 -15.70
C ARG A 427 -12.63 15.62 -14.91
N VAL A 428 -12.52 16.66 -14.10
CA VAL A 428 -11.37 16.94 -13.24
C VAL A 428 -11.87 17.51 -11.91
N VAL A 429 -11.00 17.53 -10.91
CA VAL A 429 -11.28 18.24 -9.65
C VAL A 429 -10.90 19.71 -9.78
N ALA A 430 -11.68 20.57 -9.12
CA ALA A 430 -11.32 21.95 -8.85
C ALA A 430 -11.55 22.29 -7.37
N GLU A 431 -10.64 23.07 -6.80
CA GLU A 431 -10.79 23.63 -5.46
C GLU A 431 -11.81 24.78 -5.44
N ARG A 432 -12.74 24.70 -4.48
CA ARG A 432 -13.74 25.73 -4.24
C ARG A 432 -13.13 26.96 -3.56
N ASN A 433 -13.27 28.13 -4.17
CA ASN A 433 -12.80 29.41 -3.64
C ASN A 433 -13.93 30.35 -3.13
N VAL A 434 -15.18 30.04 -3.41
CA VAL A 434 -16.38 30.78 -2.96
C VAL A 434 -17.32 29.83 -2.23
N ASN A 435 -18.01 30.30 -1.18
CA ASN A 435 -18.96 29.48 -0.39
C ASN A 435 -18.33 28.15 0.10
N ARG A 436 -17.11 28.23 0.64
CA ARG A 436 -16.40 27.06 1.18
C ARG A 436 -17.22 26.39 2.27
N ARG A 437 -17.30 25.06 2.21
CA ARG A 437 -17.91 24.22 3.24
C ARG A 437 -17.04 24.22 4.48
N THR A 438 -17.68 24.37 5.64
CA THR A 438 -17.06 24.12 6.94
C THR A 438 -17.08 22.62 7.22
N THR A 439 -15.97 22.09 7.73
CA THR A 439 -15.89 20.69 8.18
C THR A 439 -16.24 20.62 9.65
N TYR A 440 -17.05 19.64 10.04
CA TYR A 440 -17.41 19.36 11.43
C TYR A 440 -17.07 17.92 11.76
N LEU A 441 -16.88 17.62 13.05
CA LEU A 441 -16.89 16.24 13.53
C LEU A 441 -18.29 15.66 13.33
N PHE A 442 -18.40 14.43 12.86
CA PHE A 442 -19.71 13.75 12.81
C PHE A 442 -19.85 12.74 13.94
N HIS A 443 -20.98 12.80 14.64
CA HIS A 443 -21.29 11.84 15.67
C HIS A 443 -21.38 10.44 15.06
N ARG A 444 -20.48 9.54 15.49
CA ARG A 444 -20.35 8.18 14.94
C ARG A 444 -20.24 8.13 13.41
N GLY A 445 -19.64 9.16 12.80
CA GLY A 445 -19.44 9.23 11.36
C GLY A 445 -20.69 9.58 10.55
N SER A 446 -21.83 9.89 11.20
CA SER A 446 -23.09 10.18 10.52
C SER A 446 -23.13 11.63 10.01
N PHE A 447 -23.18 11.81 8.68
CA PHE A 447 -23.27 13.14 8.06
C PHE A 447 -24.52 13.94 8.45
N LEU A 448 -25.55 13.26 8.98
CA LEU A 448 -26.77 13.87 9.51
C LEU A 448 -26.60 14.45 10.92
N GLN A 449 -25.49 14.14 11.60
CA GLN A 449 -25.22 14.54 12.98
C GLN A 449 -23.86 15.27 13.09
N PRO A 450 -23.69 16.42 12.41
CA PRO A 450 -22.52 17.25 12.62
C PRO A 450 -22.53 17.88 14.01
N GLU A 451 -21.42 17.80 14.73
CA GLU A 451 -21.22 18.42 16.04
C GLU A 451 -20.89 19.91 15.87
N ILE A 452 -21.86 20.70 15.38
CA ILE A 452 -21.69 22.12 15.06
C ILE A 452 -21.22 22.92 16.28
N GLU A 453 -21.73 22.58 17.47
CA GLU A 453 -21.38 23.23 18.73
C GLU A 453 -19.91 23.05 19.13
N ALA A 454 -19.23 22.00 18.62
CA ALA A 454 -17.81 21.75 18.85
C ALA A 454 -16.89 22.60 17.93
N GLY A 455 -17.47 23.38 17.03
CA GLY A 455 -16.75 24.25 16.10
C GLY A 455 -16.23 23.54 14.84
N GLY A 456 -15.78 24.35 13.88
CA GLY A 456 -15.20 23.87 12.64
C GLY A 456 -13.85 23.16 12.85
N ILE A 457 -13.52 22.26 11.92
CA ILE A 457 -12.25 21.55 11.87
C ILE A 457 -11.45 22.07 10.68
N ASP A 458 -10.27 22.61 10.98
CA ASP A 458 -9.31 23.03 9.97
C ASP A 458 -8.53 21.83 9.41
N PRO A 459 -8.07 21.94 8.15
CA PRO A 459 -7.22 20.94 7.53
C PRO A 459 -5.89 20.79 8.27
N ALA A 460 -5.58 19.55 8.62
CA ALA A 460 -4.36 19.16 9.32
C ALA A 460 -4.14 17.65 9.17
N VAL A 461 -3.01 17.16 9.69
CA VAL A 461 -2.69 15.74 9.84
C VAL A 461 -2.63 15.37 11.32
N SER A 462 -2.65 14.09 11.64
CA SER A 462 -2.53 13.63 13.03
C SER A 462 -1.23 14.11 13.68
N ALA A 463 -1.29 14.44 14.97
CA ALA A 463 -0.14 14.89 15.76
C ALA A 463 0.95 13.81 15.93
N VAL A 464 0.67 12.56 15.56
CA VAL A 464 1.66 11.47 15.55
C VAL A 464 2.57 11.49 14.33
N TRP A 465 2.26 12.34 13.34
CA TRP A 465 3.09 12.58 12.18
C TRP A 465 3.66 14.00 12.20
N PRO A 466 4.69 14.30 11.39
CA PRO A 466 5.17 15.67 11.21
C PRO A 466 4.04 16.61 10.76
N GLU A 467 4.04 17.83 11.26
CA GLU A 467 3.02 18.83 10.92
C GLU A 467 3.04 19.22 9.42
N VAL A 468 1.85 19.35 8.81
CA VAL A 468 1.70 20.00 7.50
C VAL A 468 1.80 21.51 7.68
N LYS A 469 2.76 22.14 7.01
CA LYS A 469 2.93 23.60 7.03
C LYS A 469 2.29 24.23 5.81
N ALA A 470 1.51 25.28 6.02
CA ALA A 470 0.99 26.10 4.93
C ALA A 470 2.12 26.86 4.22
N ARG A 471 2.09 26.93 2.89
CA ARG A 471 2.99 27.77 2.08
C ARG A 471 2.91 29.26 2.48
N ALA A 472 1.70 29.75 2.77
CA ALA A 472 1.49 31.12 3.25
C ALA A 472 1.74 31.20 4.75
N LYS A 473 2.63 32.11 5.19
CA LYS A 473 2.95 32.29 6.61
C LYS A 473 1.70 32.66 7.42
N GLY A 474 1.34 31.83 8.39
CA GLY A 474 0.14 31.99 9.22
C GLY A 474 -1.17 31.63 8.51
N GLY A 475 -1.10 31.04 7.32
CA GLY A 475 -2.26 30.53 6.59
C GLY A 475 -2.68 29.14 7.06
N VAL A 476 -3.88 28.74 6.66
CA VAL A 476 -4.41 27.38 6.81
C VAL A 476 -3.91 26.53 5.63
N PRO A 477 -3.36 25.33 5.85
CA PRO A 477 -2.81 24.53 4.76
C PRO A 477 -3.92 24.07 3.80
N ASP A 478 -3.60 24.02 2.51
CA ASP A 478 -4.50 23.53 1.46
C ASP A 478 -4.10 22.14 0.94
N ARG A 479 -4.87 21.63 -0.03
CA ARG A 479 -4.62 20.30 -0.60
C ARG A 479 -3.26 20.18 -1.30
N LEU A 480 -2.69 21.28 -1.80
CA LEU A 480 -1.32 21.29 -2.34
C LEU A 480 -0.27 21.25 -1.22
N ASP A 481 -0.54 21.86 -0.05
CA ASP A 481 0.35 21.73 1.12
C ASP A 481 0.38 20.28 1.61
N PHE A 482 -0.79 19.66 1.68
CA PHE A 482 -0.92 18.24 2.00
C PHE A 482 -0.24 17.33 0.96
N ALA A 483 -0.40 17.63 -0.33
CA ALA A 483 0.24 16.88 -1.41
C ALA A 483 1.77 16.91 -1.30
N ASN A 484 2.35 18.08 -1.01
CA ASN A 484 3.78 18.22 -0.78
C ASN A 484 4.22 17.50 0.50
N TRP A 485 3.43 17.57 1.57
CA TRP A 485 3.71 16.87 2.82
C TRP A 485 3.73 15.35 2.67
N LEU A 486 2.89 14.78 1.82
CA LEU A 486 2.90 13.33 1.55
C LEU A 486 4.27 12.86 1.06
N VAL A 487 5.00 13.69 0.32
CA VAL A 487 6.29 13.34 -0.31
C VAL A 487 7.45 14.14 0.27
N ASP A 488 7.23 14.78 1.41
CA ASP A 488 8.28 15.44 2.17
C ASP A 488 9.24 14.37 2.73
N PRO A 489 10.58 14.57 2.66
CA PRO A 489 11.55 13.62 3.22
C PRO A 489 11.39 13.36 4.73
N GLY A 490 10.76 14.28 5.46
CA GLY A 490 10.41 14.10 6.87
C GLY A 490 9.21 13.19 7.10
N ASN A 491 8.39 12.91 6.09
CA ASN A 491 7.28 11.97 6.19
C ASN A 491 7.82 10.53 6.31
N PRO A 492 7.52 9.81 7.41
CA PRO A 492 8.13 8.51 7.68
C PRO A 492 7.55 7.35 6.85
N LEU A 493 6.42 7.55 6.15
CA LEU A 493 5.64 6.45 5.59
C LEU A 493 5.81 6.34 4.08
N THR A 494 5.62 7.43 3.33
CA THR A 494 5.45 7.36 1.87
C THR A 494 6.59 6.65 1.15
N ALA A 495 7.85 6.93 1.49
CA ALA A 495 8.98 6.26 0.86
C ALA A 495 9.01 4.75 1.18
N ARG A 496 8.75 4.37 2.44
CA ARG A 496 8.69 2.96 2.88
C ARG A 496 7.55 2.22 2.19
N VAL A 497 6.36 2.83 2.12
CA VAL A 497 5.18 2.25 1.47
C VAL A 497 5.42 2.02 -0.02
N THR A 498 5.97 3.02 -0.71
CA THR A 498 6.31 2.92 -2.14
C THR A 498 7.35 1.83 -2.41
N VAL A 499 8.43 1.78 -1.62
CA VAL A 499 9.45 0.73 -1.70
C VAL A 499 8.84 -0.64 -1.46
N ASN A 500 8.03 -0.79 -0.41
CA ASN A 500 7.44 -2.08 -0.04
C ASN A 500 6.53 -2.63 -1.15
N LYS A 501 5.75 -1.76 -1.82
CA LYS A 501 4.91 -2.14 -2.96
C LYS A 501 5.73 -2.52 -4.19
N ILE A 502 6.77 -1.74 -4.53
CA ILE A 502 7.69 -2.08 -5.65
C ILE A 502 8.37 -3.42 -5.38
N TRP A 503 8.85 -3.63 -4.16
CA TRP A 503 9.46 -4.88 -3.72
C TRP A 503 8.49 -6.05 -3.87
N MET A 504 7.25 -5.88 -3.39
CA MET A 504 6.19 -6.89 -3.51
C MET A 504 5.95 -7.33 -4.96
N HIS A 505 5.94 -6.41 -5.92
CA HIS A 505 5.70 -6.76 -7.32
C HIS A 505 6.89 -7.47 -7.99
N LEU A 506 8.11 -7.25 -7.50
CA LEU A 506 9.33 -7.90 -8.02
C LEU A 506 9.64 -9.24 -7.34
N PHE A 507 9.25 -9.41 -6.08
CA PHE A 507 9.51 -10.62 -5.29
C PHE A 507 8.24 -11.44 -5.01
N GLY A 508 7.06 -11.00 -5.42
CA GLY A 508 5.77 -11.65 -5.10
C GLY A 508 5.40 -11.65 -3.61
N ALA A 509 6.21 -11.01 -2.75
CA ALA A 509 5.99 -10.84 -1.33
C ALA A 509 6.64 -9.52 -0.87
N PRO A 510 5.99 -8.73 -0.02
CA PRO A 510 6.53 -7.48 0.50
C PRO A 510 7.56 -7.71 1.63
N LEU A 511 8.34 -6.66 1.96
CA LEU A 511 9.16 -6.65 3.18
C LEU A 511 8.30 -6.50 4.45
N VAL A 512 7.17 -5.79 4.34
CA VAL A 512 6.11 -5.66 5.36
C VAL A 512 4.85 -6.31 4.83
N SER A 513 4.46 -7.46 5.39
CA SER A 513 3.33 -8.29 4.92
C SER A 513 1.99 -7.57 4.92
N SER A 514 1.76 -6.68 5.89
CA SER A 514 0.57 -5.84 5.98
C SER A 514 0.71 -4.60 5.09
N VAL A 515 0.62 -4.78 3.77
CA VAL A 515 0.91 -3.76 2.74
C VAL A 515 0.14 -2.44 2.92
N ARG A 516 -1.06 -2.49 3.53
CA ARG A 516 -1.95 -1.34 3.77
C ARG A 516 -2.09 -0.97 5.25
N ASP A 517 -1.35 -1.61 6.14
CA ASP A 517 -1.38 -1.36 7.58
C ASP A 517 0.02 -1.48 8.19
N PHE A 518 0.70 -0.35 8.31
CA PHE A 518 1.98 -0.18 9.01
C PHE A 518 1.77 0.27 10.47
N GLY A 519 0.52 0.28 10.95
CA GLY A 519 0.17 0.65 12.31
C GLY A 519 0.59 -0.40 13.33
N MET A 520 0.09 -0.26 14.55
CA MET A 520 0.45 -1.07 15.72
C MET A 520 0.05 -2.54 15.59
N ARG A 521 -0.93 -2.85 14.73
CA ARG A 521 -1.35 -4.22 14.38
C ARG A 521 -0.77 -4.72 13.06
N GLY A 522 -0.06 -3.86 12.34
CA GLY A 522 0.74 -4.23 11.19
C GLY A 522 1.87 -5.18 11.58
N GLN A 523 2.34 -5.95 10.61
CA GLN A 523 3.54 -6.78 10.78
C GLN A 523 4.79 -5.91 10.76
N ALA A 524 5.81 -6.30 11.51
CA ALA A 524 7.13 -5.68 11.40
C ALA A 524 7.79 -6.05 10.05
N PRO A 525 8.65 -5.18 9.51
CA PRO A 525 9.45 -5.52 8.33
C PRO A 525 10.37 -6.71 8.61
N THR A 526 10.50 -7.64 7.66
CA THR A 526 11.48 -8.75 7.75
C THR A 526 12.92 -8.22 7.69
N HIS A 527 13.13 -7.15 6.92
CA HIS A 527 14.40 -6.45 6.76
C HIS A 527 14.23 -4.94 7.02
N PRO A 528 14.13 -4.50 8.29
CA PRO A 528 13.91 -3.09 8.64
C PRO A 528 14.97 -2.16 8.04
N GLU A 529 16.25 -2.53 8.16
CA GLU A 529 17.35 -1.72 7.65
C GLU A 529 17.35 -1.65 6.11
N LEU A 530 17.02 -2.73 5.43
CA LEU A 530 16.90 -2.71 3.97
C LEU A 530 15.73 -1.82 3.52
N LEU A 531 14.60 -1.88 4.20
CA LEU A 531 13.45 -1.02 3.91
C LEU A 531 13.81 0.46 4.06
N ASP A 532 14.45 0.83 5.16
CA ASP A 532 14.87 2.22 5.41
C ASP A 532 15.98 2.67 4.46
N TRP A 533 16.92 1.79 4.12
CA TRP A 533 17.96 2.09 3.13
C TRP A 533 17.38 2.33 1.74
N LEU A 534 16.43 1.49 1.30
CA LEU A 534 15.75 1.67 0.02
C LEU A 534 14.85 2.91 0.01
N ALA A 535 14.19 3.22 1.13
CA ALA A 535 13.38 4.42 1.28
C ALA A 535 14.25 5.69 1.19
N ASP A 536 15.37 5.73 1.90
CA ASP A 536 16.37 6.80 1.79
C ASP A 536 16.93 6.91 0.36
N THR A 537 17.28 5.77 -0.24
CA THR A 537 17.78 5.70 -1.63
C THR A 537 16.77 6.26 -2.62
N LEU A 538 15.48 5.93 -2.48
CA LEU A 538 14.41 6.44 -3.33
C LEU A 538 14.35 7.97 -3.28
N VAL A 539 14.38 8.56 -2.09
CA VAL A 539 14.26 10.01 -1.91
C VAL A 539 15.54 10.74 -2.33
N HIS A 540 16.70 10.27 -1.86
CA HIS A 540 17.94 11.06 -1.91
C HIS A 540 18.84 10.72 -3.10
N GLU A 541 18.88 9.47 -3.55
CA GLU A 541 19.72 9.07 -4.70
C GLU A 541 18.91 9.01 -5.99
N ALA A 542 17.81 8.26 -6.00
CA ALA A 542 16.96 8.10 -7.17
C ALA A 542 16.09 9.34 -7.45
N LYS A 543 15.99 10.29 -6.51
CA LYS A 543 15.16 11.50 -6.64
C LYS A 543 13.73 11.16 -7.03
N TRP A 544 13.16 10.20 -6.30
CA TRP A 544 11.83 9.64 -6.54
C TRP A 544 11.63 8.93 -7.90
N SER A 545 12.71 8.65 -8.66
CA SER A 545 12.64 7.83 -9.87
C SER A 545 12.25 6.40 -9.52
N ARG A 546 11.15 5.94 -10.12
CA ARG A 546 10.67 4.56 -9.99
C ARG A 546 11.57 3.63 -10.79
N LYS A 547 11.96 4.02 -12.01
CA LYS A 547 12.80 3.19 -12.87
C LYS A 547 14.17 2.95 -12.24
N GLU A 548 14.78 3.95 -11.61
CA GLU A 548 16.09 3.79 -10.96
C GLU A 548 16.01 2.87 -9.73
N LEU A 549 14.95 2.98 -8.91
CA LEU A 549 14.75 2.06 -7.79
C LEU A 549 14.55 0.61 -8.28
N ILE A 550 13.68 0.40 -9.27
CA ILE A 550 13.47 -0.92 -9.87
C ILE A 550 14.77 -1.46 -10.46
N ARG A 551 15.48 -0.63 -11.23
CA ARG A 551 16.78 -0.96 -11.83
C ARG A 551 17.75 -1.46 -10.77
N ARG A 552 17.87 -0.75 -9.64
CA ARG A 552 18.74 -1.14 -8.54
C ARG A 552 18.35 -2.48 -7.94
N ILE A 553 17.06 -2.72 -7.74
CA ILE A 553 16.55 -4.00 -7.21
C ILE A 553 16.86 -5.14 -8.18
N VAL A 554 16.52 -5.02 -9.47
CA VAL A 554 16.71 -6.12 -10.43
C VAL A 554 18.18 -6.40 -10.74
N LEU A 555 19.07 -5.41 -10.53
CA LEU A 555 20.50 -5.61 -10.66
C LEU A 555 21.16 -6.34 -9.46
N SER A 556 20.46 -6.49 -8.33
CA SER A 556 20.99 -7.20 -7.16
C SER A 556 21.22 -8.69 -7.42
N ALA A 557 22.17 -9.32 -6.72
CA ALA A 557 22.31 -10.78 -6.75
C ALA A 557 21.04 -11.43 -6.19
N THR A 558 20.44 -10.83 -5.17
CA THR A 558 19.23 -11.26 -4.48
C THR A 558 18.09 -11.51 -5.48
N TYR A 559 17.79 -10.55 -6.35
CA TYR A 559 16.73 -10.68 -7.35
C TYR A 559 17.06 -11.74 -8.42
N ARG A 560 18.34 -11.88 -8.80
CA ARG A 560 18.81 -12.79 -9.85
C ARG A 560 18.93 -14.25 -9.42
N GLN A 561 18.75 -14.57 -8.13
CA GLN A 561 18.79 -15.94 -7.63
C GLN A 561 17.83 -16.87 -8.38
N SER A 562 18.20 -18.14 -8.46
CA SER A 562 17.30 -19.23 -8.83
C SER A 562 16.15 -19.31 -7.82
N SER A 563 15.00 -19.76 -8.28
CA SER A 563 13.82 -19.99 -7.44
C SER A 563 13.63 -21.46 -7.03
N THR A 564 14.63 -22.31 -7.31
CA THR A 564 14.66 -23.72 -6.89
C THR A 564 14.54 -23.84 -5.38
N VAL A 565 13.56 -24.62 -4.93
CA VAL A 565 13.38 -24.92 -3.51
C VAL A 565 14.44 -25.94 -3.10
N ARG A 566 15.29 -25.58 -2.14
CA ARG A 566 16.30 -26.47 -1.56
C ARG A 566 15.83 -27.00 -0.19
N PRO A 567 16.04 -28.28 0.16
CA PRO A 567 15.51 -28.87 1.40
C PRO A 567 15.92 -28.13 2.68
N GLU A 568 17.16 -27.65 2.75
CA GLU A 568 17.68 -26.89 3.89
C GLU A 568 17.00 -25.53 4.06
N LEU A 569 16.55 -24.91 2.96
CA LEU A 569 15.79 -23.65 3.00
C LEU A 569 14.36 -23.90 3.50
N ALA A 570 13.72 -24.96 3.02
CA ALA A 570 12.35 -25.30 3.42
C ALA A 570 12.23 -25.57 4.93
N ALA A 571 13.30 -26.03 5.58
CA ALA A 571 13.34 -26.25 7.02
C ALA A 571 13.63 -24.98 7.82
N ALA A 572 14.52 -24.10 7.34
CA ALA A 572 14.95 -22.91 8.07
C ALA A 572 14.03 -21.70 7.84
N ASP A 573 13.53 -21.53 6.62
CA ASP A 573 12.71 -20.41 6.17
C ASP A 573 11.75 -20.90 5.06
N PRO A 574 10.65 -21.59 5.42
CA PRO A 574 9.73 -22.20 4.46
C PRO A 574 9.08 -21.19 3.53
N ASN A 575 8.87 -19.96 4.01
CA ASN A 575 8.23 -18.87 3.27
C ASN A 575 9.21 -18.05 2.41
N ASN A 576 10.52 -18.31 2.54
CA ASN A 576 11.58 -17.53 1.90
C ASN A 576 11.52 -16.03 2.28
N GLU A 577 11.15 -15.73 3.54
CA GLU A 577 11.10 -14.38 4.08
C GLU A 577 12.49 -13.72 4.15
N MET A 578 13.54 -14.54 4.25
CA MET A 578 14.95 -14.14 4.37
C MET A 578 15.67 -14.12 3.02
N LEU A 579 14.92 -14.38 1.93
CA LEU A 579 15.36 -14.16 0.55
C LEU A 579 16.59 -14.99 0.15
N ALA A 580 16.68 -16.23 0.64
CA ALA A 580 17.71 -17.21 0.27
C ALA A 580 17.56 -17.76 -1.17
N ARG A 581 16.49 -17.38 -1.86
CA ARG A 581 16.21 -17.68 -3.27
C ARG A 581 15.26 -16.62 -3.83
N GLN A 582 15.02 -16.61 -5.14
CA GLN A 582 13.90 -15.87 -5.70
C GLN A 582 12.57 -16.62 -5.43
N ASN A 583 11.49 -15.88 -5.26
CA ASN A 583 10.16 -16.42 -5.07
C ASN A 583 9.55 -16.95 -6.37
N ARG A 584 8.58 -17.86 -6.22
CA ARG A 584 7.74 -18.35 -7.33
C ARG A 584 6.34 -17.82 -7.10
N PHE A 585 5.89 -16.93 -7.97
CA PHE A 585 4.54 -16.39 -7.93
C PHE A 585 3.89 -16.49 -9.30
N ARG A 586 2.56 -16.46 -9.32
CA ARG A 586 1.77 -16.49 -10.55
C ARG A 586 1.69 -15.07 -11.10
N VAL A 587 1.77 -14.94 -12.41
CA VAL A 587 1.40 -13.70 -13.10
C VAL A 587 -0.12 -13.49 -12.98
N GLU A 588 -0.54 -12.23 -13.07
CA GLU A 588 -1.93 -11.81 -12.97
C GLU A 588 -2.74 -12.27 -14.20
N ALA A 589 -4.06 -12.35 -14.06
CA ALA A 589 -4.95 -12.92 -15.08
C ALA A 589 -4.84 -12.18 -16.43
N GLU A 590 -4.66 -10.87 -16.38
CA GLU A 590 -4.48 -10.00 -17.54
C GLU A 590 -3.19 -10.35 -18.29
N ILE A 591 -2.11 -10.64 -17.58
CA ILE A 591 -0.85 -11.09 -18.21
C ILE A 591 -1.02 -12.48 -18.82
N ILE A 592 -1.74 -13.39 -18.16
CA ILE A 592 -2.02 -14.71 -18.74
C ILE A 592 -2.68 -14.54 -20.10
N ARG A 593 -3.73 -13.71 -20.18
CA ARG A 593 -4.42 -13.37 -21.43
C ARG A 593 -3.47 -12.75 -22.46
N ASP A 594 -2.70 -11.74 -22.06
CA ASP A 594 -1.77 -11.04 -22.95
C ASP A 594 -0.72 -11.99 -23.55
N VAL A 595 -0.17 -12.89 -22.73
CA VAL A 595 0.79 -13.92 -23.16
C VAL A 595 0.16 -14.89 -24.16
N PHE A 596 -1.10 -15.31 -23.96
CA PHE A 596 -1.80 -16.15 -24.93
C PHE A 596 -2.00 -15.45 -26.28
N LEU A 597 -2.39 -14.17 -26.25
CA LEU A 597 -2.55 -13.36 -27.46
C LEU A 597 -1.21 -13.10 -28.15
N GLN A 598 -0.16 -12.83 -27.39
CA GLN A 598 1.20 -12.64 -27.90
C GLN A 598 1.70 -13.91 -28.60
N ALA A 599 1.57 -15.07 -27.95
CA ALA A 599 1.97 -16.35 -28.53
C ALA A 599 1.19 -16.71 -29.79
N GLY A 600 -0.05 -16.24 -29.91
CA GLY A 600 -0.88 -16.37 -31.11
C GLY A 600 -0.60 -15.34 -32.22
N GLY A 601 0.27 -14.34 -31.97
CA GLY A 601 0.51 -13.23 -32.90
C GLY A 601 -0.69 -12.29 -33.07
N LEU A 602 -1.59 -12.25 -32.07
CA LEU A 602 -2.83 -11.47 -32.10
C LEU A 602 -2.78 -10.20 -31.26
N LEU A 603 -1.88 -10.13 -30.28
CA LEU A 603 -1.79 -9.01 -29.34
C LEU A 603 -1.47 -7.70 -30.10
N SER A 604 -2.23 -6.65 -29.82
CA SER A 604 -1.95 -5.30 -30.33
C SER A 604 -0.89 -4.60 -29.48
N ASP A 605 0.10 -4.00 -30.14
CA ASP A 605 1.17 -3.20 -29.51
C ASP A 605 0.75 -1.74 -29.22
N LYS A 606 -0.51 -1.39 -29.51
CA LYS A 606 -1.01 -0.03 -29.31
C LYS A 606 -1.12 0.31 -27.83
N VAL A 607 -0.46 1.40 -27.44
CA VAL A 607 -0.48 1.93 -26.08
C VAL A 607 -1.47 3.10 -26.00
N GLY A 608 -2.43 2.99 -25.09
CA GLY A 608 -3.42 4.03 -24.77
C GLY A 608 -4.64 4.05 -25.68
N GLY A 609 -5.49 5.06 -25.47
CA GLY A 609 -6.76 5.26 -26.16
C GLY A 609 -7.97 4.75 -25.36
N PRO A 610 -9.20 4.95 -25.83
CA PRO A 610 -10.39 4.50 -25.12
C PRO A 610 -10.38 3.00 -24.82
N SER A 611 -10.97 2.61 -23.69
CA SER A 611 -11.16 1.20 -23.34
C SER A 611 -11.97 0.49 -24.42
N VAL A 612 -11.61 -0.75 -24.72
CA VAL A 612 -12.17 -1.52 -25.82
C VAL A 612 -13.00 -2.69 -25.30
N PHE A 613 -13.87 -3.20 -26.14
CA PHE A 613 -14.80 -4.27 -25.85
C PHE A 613 -14.39 -5.50 -26.68
N PRO A 614 -13.54 -6.40 -26.14
CA PRO A 614 -13.19 -7.64 -26.82
C PRO A 614 -14.42 -8.49 -27.17
N PRO A 615 -14.30 -9.45 -28.09
CA PRO A 615 -15.36 -10.40 -28.37
C PRO A 615 -15.82 -11.12 -27.09
N LEU A 616 -17.11 -11.01 -26.78
CA LEU A 616 -17.76 -11.70 -25.66
C LEU A 616 -18.80 -12.67 -26.20
N PRO A 617 -18.76 -13.97 -25.85
CA PRO A 617 -19.80 -14.91 -26.22
C PRO A 617 -21.20 -14.42 -25.77
N ALA A 618 -22.20 -14.65 -26.63
CA ALA A 618 -23.54 -14.07 -26.44
C ALA A 618 -24.24 -14.58 -25.16
N ASP A 619 -23.96 -15.81 -24.78
CA ASP A 619 -24.42 -16.45 -23.55
C ASP A 619 -23.79 -15.84 -22.30
N VAL A 620 -22.50 -15.45 -22.35
CA VAL A 620 -21.84 -14.71 -21.27
C VAL A 620 -22.36 -13.28 -21.18
N ALA A 621 -22.55 -12.61 -22.31
CA ALA A 621 -23.13 -11.26 -22.36
C ALA A 621 -24.55 -11.20 -21.75
N ALA A 622 -25.32 -12.29 -21.88
CA ALA A 622 -26.66 -12.45 -21.33
C ALA A 622 -26.69 -12.61 -19.79
N LEU A 623 -25.55 -12.85 -19.14
CA LEU A 623 -25.44 -12.92 -17.67
C LEU A 623 -25.27 -11.55 -17.01
N SER A 624 -25.13 -10.46 -17.79
CA SER A 624 -24.98 -9.11 -17.22
C SER A 624 -26.24 -8.66 -16.47
N TYR A 625 -26.04 -8.11 -15.26
CA TYR A 625 -27.12 -7.73 -14.36
C TYR A 625 -28.05 -6.68 -15.01
N ALA A 626 -29.36 -6.94 -14.94
CA ALA A 626 -30.45 -6.01 -15.28
C ALA A 626 -30.57 -5.51 -16.74
N ASN A 627 -29.91 -6.10 -17.75
CA ASN A 627 -29.99 -5.64 -19.17
C ASN A 627 -29.64 -4.14 -19.35
N ASN A 628 -28.96 -3.52 -18.38
CA ASN A 628 -28.72 -2.07 -18.34
C ASN A 628 -27.52 -1.63 -19.18
N PHE A 629 -26.81 -2.57 -19.80
CA PHE A 629 -25.62 -2.33 -20.60
C PHE A 629 -25.58 -3.26 -21.81
N LYS A 630 -25.30 -2.71 -23.00
CA LYS A 630 -25.17 -3.50 -24.23
C LYS A 630 -23.70 -3.61 -24.61
N TRP A 631 -23.10 -4.78 -24.40
CA TRP A 631 -21.76 -5.08 -24.87
C TRP A 631 -21.72 -5.05 -26.40
N THR A 632 -21.04 -4.05 -26.95
CA THR A 632 -20.88 -3.89 -28.40
C THR A 632 -19.40 -4.05 -28.72
N THR A 633 -19.05 -5.20 -29.28
CA THR A 633 -17.66 -5.54 -29.61
C THR A 633 -17.01 -4.44 -30.45
N SER A 634 -15.83 -4.00 -30.03
CA SER A 634 -15.00 -3.04 -30.77
C SER A 634 -14.66 -3.58 -32.17
N LYS A 635 -14.62 -2.70 -33.17
CA LYS A 635 -14.26 -3.02 -34.57
C LYS A 635 -12.93 -2.37 -34.94
N GLY A 636 -12.22 -2.91 -35.94
CA GLY A 636 -10.98 -2.32 -36.48
C GLY A 636 -9.71 -3.02 -35.99
N GLU A 637 -8.61 -2.28 -35.79
CA GLU A 637 -7.29 -2.78 -35.33
C GLU A 637 -7.30 -3.39 -33.91
N ASP A 638 -8.40 -3.28 -33.17
CA ASP A 638 -8.41 -3.38 -31.70
C ASP A 638 -9.20 -4.57 -31.08
N PRO A 639 -9.40 -5.76 -31.68
CA PRO A 639 -10.12 -6.84 -30.99
C PRO A 639 -9.29 -7.51 -29.87
N TYR A 640 -7.97 -7.37 -29.89
CA TYR A 640 -7.04 -8.07 -29.00
C TYR A 640 -6.03 -7.11 -28.34
N PRO A 641 -6.50 -6.10 -27.57
CA PRO A 641 -5.59 -5.24 -26.82
C PRO A 641 -4.90 -6.02 -25.69
N ARG A 642 -3.96 -5.38 -25.01
CA ARG A 642 -3.60 -5.78 -23.64
C ARG A 642 -4.81 -5.75 -22.71
N GLY A 643 -4.81 -6.63 -21.72
CA GLY A 643 -5.88 -6.77 -20.72
C GLY A 643 -6.24 -5.45 -20.03
N LEU A 644 -5.23 -4.60 -19.80
CA LEU A 644 -5.35 -3.25 -19.22
C LEU A 644 -6.33 -2.30 -19.95
N TYR A 645 -6.55 -2.52 -21.26
CA TYR A 645 -7.45 -1.71 -22.07
C TYR A 645 -8.85 -2.32 -22.24
N THR A 646 -9.07 -3.51 -21.71
CA THR A 646 -10.41 -4.13 -21.71
C THR A 646 -11.31 -3.30 -20.83
N PHE A 647 -12.50 -2.96 -21.35
CA PHE A 647 -13.50 -2.23 -20.59
C PHE A 647 -13.88 -2.98 -19.32
N PHE A 648 -13.61 -2.36 -18.17
CA PHE A 648 -13.86 -2.95 -16.86
C PHE A 648 -15.03 -2.25 -16.16
N LYS A 649 -16.05 -3.03 -15.80
CA LYS A 649 -17.26 -2.57 -15.12
C LYS A 649 -17.29 -3.10 -13.68
N ARG A 650 -17.43 -2.21 -12.69
CA ARG A 650 -17.35 -2.56 -11.26
C ARG A 650 -18.38 -3.61 -10.80
N THR A 651 -19.53 -3.69 -11.45
CA THR A 651 -20.63 -4.62 -11.11
C THR A 651 -20.77 -5.83 -12.02
N ALA A 652 -19.92 -5.96 -13.02
CA ALA A 652 -19.90 -7.13 -13.88
C ALA A 652 -18.65 -7.96 -13.56
N PRO A 653 -18.75 -9.30 -13.53
CA PRO A 653 -17.56 -10.14 -13.61
C PRO A 653 -16.75 -9.76 -14.86
N ASP A 654 -15.43 -9.81 -14.75
CA ASP A 654 -14.54 -9.65 -15.90
C ASP A 654 -14.85 -10.78 -16.91
N PRO A 655 -15.16 -10.46 -18.18
CA PRO A 655 -15.56 -11.43 -19.20
C PRO A 655 -14.61 -12.59 -19.49
#